data_AF-A0A918RAK0-F1
#
_entry.id   AF-A0A918RAK0-F1
#
_cell.length_a   1.000
_cell.length_b   1.000
_cell.length_c   1.000
_cell.angle_alpha   90.00
_cell.angle_beta   90.00
_cell.angle_gamma   90.00
#
_symmetry.space_group_name_H-M   'P 1'
#
loop_
_entity.id
_entity.type
_entity.pdbx_description
1 polymer ?
#
loop_
_entity_poly.entity_id
_entity_poly.type
_entity_poly.pdbx_seq_one_letter_code
_entity_poly.pdbx_strand_id
1 'polypeptide(L)'
;MSRRTPRNALDRPRTPRRFPGFLKTAVVCALIAGLLSPFSSAAAAEDATANDYCGGQCSDILPPGENGNATLAQILLNQGFGTQPAHAEDQLGPYAGLATGYTGLTDDRINTFFNDASFGVPADQIASTEKPAGRDDVTIVRDKKTGVPHITGTTRYGTEFGAGYAAAEDRLWLMDLFRHVGRGRLTSFAGGAAANQGLEQQFWRNAPYTEAELQAQIDNAVARNGARGQQALADANAYLAGVNAYIDASDSGRYFPGEYVLTGHKDALTNAGTIEHFKVTDLVALASVVGSLFGSGGGGEVDNALSLLAAQQKYGVAEGTRVWESFRERNDPEAVLTVHDGQSFPYATRPDDPQGEALPDAGSVTQEPLVHDRTGSATGPAATGASTAAAKTALTSARRGMSNALVVSGKYTASGHPVAVFGPQTGYFAPQLLMLQEIQGPGISARGASFAGLSMYVELGRGQDYSWSATTSGQDVIDTYAVELCQDDHHYLYHGTCTAMDKVEQKNAWKPTTADSTAAGSYTMRVWRTKYGPVAYRATVGGKKVAYTTLRSSFLHEADSIIGFQMLNDPGFVKGPQDFQQAVQHINFTFNWFYADSRHTAYYNSGDNPVRADGVDAEFPVWARPAYEWRDWDPSTNTAGYTPASAHPNSVDQDYYVSWNNKQAEDYTTAPWGDGSVHRGNLLEDRVKKLVAAGGVTRASLVKAMADAALADLRAEDVLPNLLKVVTSAPVTDPTAAAAVSRLQAWVAAGARRTETSAGSKKYADADAVRILDAWWPLLVKAEFEPGLGSDLYTAFTANLPVDESPSATHGPTGAHAGSSFQYGWWSYVDKDIRAVLGEPVRGPLARTYCGGGSLGACRDVLIGTLKEASGKTAAEVYPGDDQCSAGDQWCADSIAQRPLGGIKHGRIGWQNRPTFQQVVEYTSHR
;
A
#
# COMPACT_ATOMS: atom_id res chain seq x y z
N MET A 1 -47.90 37.38 -12.16
CA MET A 1 -47.49 38.22 -13.31
C MET A 1 -46.10 37.72 -13.75
N SER A 2 -46.04 36.90 -14.79
CA SER A 2 -45.67 37.24 -16.20
C SER A 2 -44.13 37.25 -16.36
N ARG A 3 -43.42 36.46 -17.19
CA ARG A 3 -43.69 35.68 -18.43
C ARG A 3 -42.68 34.51 -18.50
N ARG A 4 -43.07 33.26 -18.76
CA ARG A 4 -43.19 32.56 -20.07
C ARG A 4 -41.90 32.48 -20.93
N THR A 5 -41.37 31.26 -21.03
CA THR A 5 -40.74 30.56 -22.19
C THR A 5 -41.48 30.83 -23.53
N PRO A 6 -40.94 30.59 -24.77
CA PRO A 6 -40.45 29.26 -25.23
C PRO A 6 -39.46 29.15 -26.46
N ARG A 7 -38.92 27.92 -26.66
CA ARG A 7 -38.70 27.11 -27.90
C ARG A 7 -38.20 27.72 -29.25
N ASN A 8 -37.11 27.18 -29.84
CA ASN A 8 -37.04 26.20 -30.97
C ASN A 8 -35.77 26.30 -31.87
N ALA A 9 -35.10 25.14 -32.08
CA ALA A 9 -34.61 24.47 -33.30
C ALA A 9 -33.74 25.14 -34.42
N LEU A 10 -32.92 24.24 -35.04
CA LEU A 10 -32.18 24.26 -36.35
C LEU A 10 -30.71 24.75 -36.24
N ASP A 11 -29.66 24.15 -36.83
CA ASP A 11 -29.53 23.31 -38.03
C ASP A 11 -28.16 22.54 -38.09
N ARG A 12 -28.06 21.56 -39.01
CA ARG A 12 -26.95 20.60 -39.35
C ARG A 12 -25.51 21.14 -39.51
N PRO A 13 -24.51 20.22 -39.55
CA PRO A 13 -23.47 20.25 -40.61
C PRO A 13 -23.33 18.87 -41.30
N ARG A 14 -23.57 18.76 -42.62
CA ARG A 14 -22.63 18.88 -43.76
C ARG A 14 -21.45 17.89 -43.77
N THR A 15 -21.65 16.79 -44.50
CA THR A 15 -20.63 15.96 -45.17
C THR A 15 -19.86 16.74 -46.25
N PRO A 16 -18.59 16.42 -46.54
CA PRO A 16 -17.96 16.72 -47.82
C PRO A 16 -17.94 15.51 -48.78
N ARG A 17 -18.07 15.83 -50.06
CA ARG A 17 -18.16 14.94 -51.24
C ARG A 17 -16.81 14.34 -51.65
N ARG A 18 -16.90 13.14 -52.25
CA ARG A 18 -15.92 12.48 -53.15
C ARG A 18 -15.52 13.34 -54.35
N PHE A 19 -14.33 13.06 -54.90
CA PHE A 19 -14.04 12.91 -56.35
C PHE A 19 -12.69 12.17 -56.57
N PRO A 20 -12.34 11.68 -57.78
CA PRO A 20 -12.25 10.24 -58.11
C PRO A 20 -10.81 9.75 -58.39
N GLY A 21 -10.66 8.42 -58.56
CA GLY A 21 -9.37 7.72 -58.62
C GLY A 21 -8.66 7.68 -59.98
N PHE A 22 -7.48 7.02 -59.97
CA PHE A 22 -6.76 6.54 -61.14
C PHE A 22 -5.86 5.32 -60.76
N LEU A 23 -6.01 4.23 -61.54
CA LEU A 23 -5.19 3.03 -61.82
C LEU A 23 -4.16 2.51 -60.78
N LYS A 24 -4.27 1.26 -60.27
CA LYS A 24 -3.94 -0.06 -60.88
C LYS A 24 -2.60 -0.11 -61.64
N THR A 25 -1.59 -0.80 -61.09
CA THR A 25 -0.93 -1.98 -61.71
C THR A 25 -0.13 -2.71 -60.63
N ALA A 26 -0.39 -4.01 -60.48
CA ALA A 26 0.43 -4.96 -59.73
C ALA A 26 1.41 -5.63 -60.70
N VAL A 27 2.65 -5.88 -60.27
CA VAL A 27 3.46 -7.01 -60.77
C VAL A 27 4.26 -7.60 -59.59
N VAL A 28 4.11 -8.92 -59.51
CA VAL A 28 4.75 -9.89 -58.61
C VAL A 28 6.21 -10.10 -59.00
N CYS A 29 7.10 -10.25 -58.01
CA CYS A 29 8.22 -11.18 -58.07
C CYS A 29 8.48 -11.73 -56.67
N ALA A 30 7.89 -12.89 -56.41
CA ALA A 30 8.30 -13.78 -55.34
C ALA A 30 9.64 -14.42 -55.69
N LEU A 31 10.59 -14.42 -54.76
CA LEU A 31 11.62 -15.44 -54.68
C LEU A 31 11.74 -15.85 -53.21
N ILE A 32 11.16 -17.02 -52.94
CA ILE A 32 11.35 -17.82 -51.74
C ILE A 32 12.73 -18.47 -51.86
N ALA A 33 13.56 -18.28 -50.83
CA ALA A 33 14.58 -19.25 -50.45
C ALA A 33 14.65 -19.22 -48.92
N GLY A 34 13.79 -20.02 -48.30
CA GLY A 34 13.86 -20.30 -46.87
C GLY A 34 15.01 -21.25 -46.57
N LEU A 35 15.70 -21.01 -45.47
CA LEU A 35 16.39 -22.02 -44.68
C LEU A 35 16.20 -21.65 -43.20
N LEU A 36 15.18 -22.29 -42.61
CA LEU A 36 15.05 -22.77 -41.23
C LEU A 36 15.49 -21.84 -40.08
N SER A 37 14.51 -21.14 -39.47
CA SER A 37 14.23 -21.20 -38.01
C SER A 37 12.99 -20.36 -37.62
N PRO A 38 11.79 -20.97 -37.55
CA PRO A 38 10.68 -20.44 -36.75
C PRO A 38 10.16 -21.41 -35.67
N PHE A 39 10.77 -22.58 -35.50
CA PHE A 39 10.22 -23.63 -34.64
C PHE A 39 10.42 -23.41 -33.12
N SER A 40 11.37 -22.58 -32.68
CA SER A 40 11.67 -22.46 -31.24
C SER A 40 10.76 -21.50 -30.47
N SER A 41 10.27 -20.41 -31.08
CA SER A 41 9.40 -19.45 -30.37
C SER A 41 7.94 -19.89 -30.33
N ALA A 42 7.47 -20.62 -31.35
CA ALA A 42 6.15 -21.24 -31.33
C ALA A 42 6.06 -22.36 -30.28
N ALA A 43 7.11 -23.18 -30.16
CA ALA A 43 7.18 -24.25 -29.15
C ALA A 43 7.14 -23.70 -27.71
N ALA A 44 7.86 -22.62 -27.41
CA ALA A 44 7.85 -22.03 -26.07
C ALA A 44 6.51 -21.38 -25.67
N ALA A 45 5.79 -20.79 -26.64
CA ALA A 45 4.43 -20.28 -26.42
C ALA A 45 3.39 -21.41 -26.28
N GLU A 46 3.52 -22.49 -27.06
CA GLU A 46 2.73 -23.71 -26.88
C GLU A 46 3.02 -24.36 -25.51
N ASP A 47 4.27 -24.43 -25.07
CA ASP A 47 4.68 -24.96 -23.77
C ASP A 47 4.15 -24.14 -22.58
N ALA A 48 4.04 -22.81 -22.71
CA ALA A 48 3.43 -21.97 -21.67
C ALA A 48 1.94 -22.30 -21.47
N THR A 49 1.19 -22.45 -22.57
CA THR A 49 -0.22 -22.86 -22.51
C THR A 49 -0.41 -24.31 -22.04
N ALA A 50 0.54 -25.20 -22.36
CA ALA A 50 0.51 -26.59 -21.94
C ALA A 50 0.73 -26.78 -20.43
N ASN A 51 1.37 -25.80 -19.77
CA ASN A 51 1.65 -25.81 -18.33
C ASN A 51 0.73 -24.87 -17.53
N ASP A 52 -0.43 -24.49 -18.09
CA ASP A 52 -1.43 -23.72 -17.38
C ASP A 52 -2.46 -24.63 -16.69
N TYR A 53 -2.31 -24.81 -15.37
CA TYR A 53 -3.20 -25.65 -14.58
C TYR A 53 -4.40 -24.90 -14.01
N CYS A 54 -4.52 -23.60 -14.27
CA CYS A 54 -5.67 -22.82 -13.80
C CYS A 54 -6.93 -23.08 -14.62
N GLY A 55 -6.81 -23.67 -15.81
CA GLY A 55 -7.97 -24.13 -16.60
C GLY A 55 -8.99 -23.04 -16.91
N GLY A 56 -8.54 -21.81 -17.13
CA GLY A 56 -9.39 -20.64 -17.40
C GLY A 56 -10.14 -20.10 -16.19
N GLN A 57 -9.73 -20.46 -14.96
CA GLN A 57 -10.40 -20.03 -13.73
C GLN A 57 -9.66 -18.94 -12.95
N CYS A 58 -8.52 -18.48 -13.45
CA CYS A 58 -7.74 -17.39 -12.89
C CYS A 58 -8.07 -16.09 -13.60
N SER A 59 -8.31 -15.05 -12.81
CA SER A 59 -8.59 -13.71 -13.30
C SER A 59 -7.79 -12.67 -12.54
N ASP A 60 -7.44 -11.56 -13.19
CA ASP A 60 -6.72 -10.45 -12.58
C ASP A 60 -7.26 -9.08 -13.01
N ILE A 61 -6.96 -8.02 -12.26
CA ILE A 61 -7.21 -6.65 -12.70
C ILE A 61 -6.26 -5.66 -12.01
N LEU A 62 -5.76 -4.69 -12.78
CA LEU A 62 -4.83 -3.66 -12.35
C LEU A 62 -5.29 -2.28 -12.89
N PRO A 63 -6.24 -1.58 -12.23
CA PRO A 63 -6.60 -0.22 -12.60
C PRO A 63 -5.43 0.78 -12.40
N PRO A 64 -5.35 1.86 -13.21
CA PRO A 64 -6.31 2.24 -14.26
C PRO A 64 -6.12 1.50 -15.59
N GLY A 65 -4.92 1.00 -15.88
CA GLY A 65 -4.57 0.30 -17.12
C GLY A 65 -3.09 -0.11 -17.14
N GLU A 66 -2.69 -0.88 -18.15
CA GLU A 66 -1.32 -1.40 -18.24
C GLU A 66 -0.32 -0.41 -18.82
N ASN A 67 -0.69 0.51 -19.72
CA ASN A 67 0.28 1.41 -20.30
C ASN A 67 0.41 2.69 -19.47
N GLY A 68 1.59 2.91 -18.87
CA GLY A 68 1.90 4.08 -18.07
C GLY A 68 2.77 5.12 -18.78
N ASN A 69 3.20 4.86 -20.00
CA ASN A 69 4.02 5.76 -20.78
C ASN A 69 3.18 6.53 -21.81
N ALA A 70 3.53 7.80 -22.00
CA ALA A 70 2.93 8.64 -23.03
C ALA A 70 3.97 9.59 -23.62
N THR A 71 4.00 9.70 -24.94
CA THR A 71 4.78 10.73 -25.63
C THR A 71 4.26 12.12 -25.29
N LEU A 72 5.07 13.16 -25.52
CA LEU A 72 4.64 14.56 -25.30
C LEU A 72 3.33 14.89 -26.02
N ALA A 73 3.16 14.42 -27.26
CA ALA A 73 1.95 14.66 -28.03
C ALA A 73 0.72 14.02 -27.36
N GLN A 74 0.86 12.79 -26.85
CA GLN A 74 -0.23 12.10 -26.14
C GLN A 74 -0.57 12.79 -24.82
N ILE A 75 0.44 13.26 -24.06
CA ILE A 75 0.21 14.04 -22.84
C ILE A 75 -0.56 15.32 -23.16
N LEU A 76 -0.16 16.08 -24.19
CA LEU A 76 -0.85 17.31 -24.59
C LEU A 76 -2.29 17.04 -25.06
N LEU A 77 -2.53 15.96 -25.79
CA LEU A 77 -3.87 15.54 -26.20
C LEU A 77 -4.74 15.11 -25.02
N ASN A 78 -4.15 14.43 -24.03
CA ASN A 78 -4.84 14.09 -22.78
C ASN A 78 -5.21 15.34 -21.99
N GLN A 79 -4.25 16.24 -21.76
CA GLN A 79 -4.49 17.48 -21.00
C GLN A 79 -5.47 18.44 -21.70
N GLY A 80 -5.42 18.52 -23.03
CA GLY A 80 -6.25 19.44 -23.81
C GLY A 80 -7.64 18.91 -24.16
N PHE A 81 -7.78 17.60 -24.39
CA PHE A 81 -9.01 16.99 -24.92
C PHE A 81 -9.49 15.76 -24.16
N GLY A 82 -8.78 15.31 -23.12
CA GLY A 82 -9.11 14.09 -22.38
C GLY A 82 -8.91 12.80 -23.20
N THR A 83 -8.13 12.85 -24.29
CA THR A 83 -7.82 11.66 -25.08
C THR A 83 -6.88 10.75 -24.29
N GLN A 84 -7.28 9.51 -24.06
CA GLN A 84 -6.43 8.53 -23.38
C GLN A 84 -5.49 7.83 -24.36
N PRO A 85 -4.19 7.66 -24.01
CA PRO A 85 -3.33 6.70 -24.68
C PRO A 85 -3.96 5.29 -24.63
N ALA A 86 -3.64 4.45 -25.62
CA ALA A 86 -4.06 3.06 -25.60
C ALA A 86 -3.59 2.38 -24.31
N HIS A 87 -4.47 1.57 -23.73
CA HIS A 87 -4.22 0.79 -22.50
C HIS A 87 -3.90 1.59 -21.23
N ALA A 88 -4.08 2.92 -21.23
CA ALA A 88 -3.81 3.74 -20.05
C ALA A 88 -4.96 3.73 -19.02
N GLU A 89 -6.20 3.44 -19.44
CA GLU A 89 -7.39 3.52 -18.58
C GLU A 89 -8.45 2.42 -18.88
N ASP A 90 -8.11 1.40 -19.67
CA ASP A 90 -9.08 0.38 -20.11
C ASP A 90 -9.56 -0.56 -19.01
N GLN A 91 -8.82 -0.67 -17.90
CA GLN A 91 -9.18 -1.49 -16.74
C GLN A 91 -10.00 -0.72 -15.70
N LEU A 92 -9.99 0.62 -15.71
CA LEU A 92 -10.67 1.44 -14.71
C LEU A 92 -12.20 1.27 -14.73
N GLY A 93 -12.79 1.15 -15.92
CA GLY A 93 -14.24 0.94 -16.11
C GLY A 93 -14.72 -0.39 -15.52
N PRO A 94 -14.18 -1.54 -15.95
CA PRO A 94 -14.48 -2.85 -15.35
C PRO A 94 -14.25 -2.87 -13.83
N TYR A 95 -13.16 -2.26 -13.38
CA TYR A 95 -12.86 -2.14 -11.95
C TYR A 95 -13.94 -1.38 -11.17
N ALA A 96 -14.36 -0.21 -11.65
CA ALA A 96 -15.41 0.58 -11.03
C ALA A 96 -16.80 -0.07 -11.12
N GLY A 97 -17.05 -0.81 -12.20
CA GLY A 97 -18.34 -1.45 -12.46
C GLY A 97 -18.74 -2.48 -11.40
N LEU A 98 -17.77 -3.14 -10.76
CA LEU A 98 -18.05 -4.19 -9.78
C LEU A 98 -18.89 -3.69 -8.60
N ALA A 99 -18.64 -2.45 -8.13
CA ALA A 99 -19.36 -1.83 -7.02
C ALA A 99 -20.88 -1.80 -7.21
N THR A 100 -21.37 -1.78 -8.45
CA THR A 100 -22.81 -1.81 -8.76
C THR A 100 -23.28 -3.14 -9.34
N GLY A 101 -22.36 -3.97 -9.84
CA GLY A 101 -22.66 -5.22 -10.53
C GLY A 101 -22.49 -6.50 -9.70
N TYR A 102 -21.84 -6.45 -8.54
CA TYR A 102 -21.43 -7.67 -7.81
C TYR A 102 -22.61 -8.54 -7.35
N THR A 103 -23.76 -7.98 -7.01
CA THR A 103 -24.91 -8.76 -6.48
C THR A 103 -25.37 -9.86 -7.44
N GLY A 104 -25.36 -9.58 -8.75
CA GLY A 104 -25.71 -10.50 -9.83
C GLY A 104 -24.54 -11.34 -10.37
N LEU A 105 -23.36 -11.31 -9.74
CA LEU A 105 -22.17 -12.01 -10.22
C LEU A 105 -22.34 -13.53 -10.18
N THR A 106 -21.84 -14.22 -11.20
CA THR A 106 -21.68 -15.67 -11.30
C THR A 106 -20.25 -15.96 -11.78
N ASP A 107 -19.78 -17.19 -11.66
CA ASP A 107 -18.40 -17.55 -12.05
C ASP A 107 -18.11 -17.19 -13.52
N ASP A 108 -19.04 -17.53 -14.42
CA ASP A 108 -18.95 -17.18 -15.85
C ASP A 108 -18.94 -15.67 -16.16
N ARG A 109 -19.28 -14.82 -15.17
CA ARG A 109 -19.34 -13.36 -15.33
C ARG A 109 -18.22 -12.62 -14.61
N ILE A 110 -17.31 -13.32 -13.93
CA ILE A 110 -16.13 -12.71 -13.27
C ILE A 110 -15.35 -11.85 -14.27
N ASN A 111 -15.09 -12.36 -15.47
CA ASN A 111 -14.33 -11.66 -16.51
C ASN A 111 -15.07 -10.47 -17.17
N THR A 112 -16.27 -10.12 -16.67
CA THR A 112 -16.90 -8.82 -16.96
C THR A 112 -16.24 -7.69 -16.15
N PHE A 113 -15.69 -8.00 -14.99
CA PHE A 113 -15.06 -7.05 -14.06
C PHE A 113 -13.57 -7.29 -13.84
N PHE A 114 -13.06 -8.42 -14.34
CA PHE A 114 -11.66 -8.83 -14.29
C PHE A 114 -11.20 -9.24 -15.70
N ASN A 115 -9.90 -9.46 -15.87
CA ASN A 115 -9.28 -10.00 -17.06
C ASN A 115 -8.97 -11.48 -16.88
N ASP A 116 -8.93 -12.20 -17.99
CA ASP A 116 -8.44 -13.57 -17.98
C ASP A 116 -6.94 -13.57 -17.69
N ALA A 117 -6.51 -14.41 -16.75
CA ALA A 117 -5.12 -14.50 -16.31
C ALA A 117 -4.47 -15.85 -16.71
N SER A 118 -4.97 -16.47 -17.79
CA SER A 118 -4.35 -17.65 -18.37
C SER A 118 -2.98 -17.31 -18.96
N PHE A 119 -2.10 -18.31 -19.09
CA PHE A 119 -0.82 -18.14 -19.76
C PHE A 119 -0.97 -18.05 -21.28
N GLY A 120 -0.12 -17.24 -21.89
CA GLY A 120 -0.10 -16.97 -23.33
C GLY A 120 -1.25 -16.07 -23.82
N VAL A 121 -1.23 -15.81 -25.12
CA VAL A 121 -2.24 -14.99 -25.81
C VAL A 121 -2.83 -15.78 -26.96
N PRO A 122 -4.17 -15.97 -27.04
CA PRO A 122 -4.80 -16.56 -28.21
C PRO A 122 -4.43 -15.80 -29.50
N ALA A 123 -4.19 -16.52 -30.60
CA ALA A 123 -3.66 -15.92 -31.84
C ALA A 123 -4.54 -14.78 -32.41
N ASP A 124 -5.86 -14.84 -32.21
CA ASP A 124 -6.81 -13.81 -32.62
C ASP A 124 -6.86 -12.61 -31.64
N GLN A 125 -6.26 -12.73 -30.46
CA GLN A 125 -6.16 -11.70 -29.42
C GLN A 125 -4.78 -11.02 -29.36
N ILE A 126 -3.82 -11.44 -30.20
CA ILE A 126 -2.51 -10.78 -30.32
C ILE A 126 -2.66 -9.39 -30.94
N ALA A 127 -2.25 -8.35 -30.22
CA ALA A 127 -2.17 -6.99 -30.73
C ALA A 127 -0.85 -6.73 -31.46
N SER A 128 0.26 -7.16 -30.86
CA SER A 128 1.60 -7.02 -31.42
C SER A 128 2.50 -8.17 -31.00
N THR A 129 3.56 -8.37 -31.79
CA THR A 129 4.65 -9.29 -31.48
C THR A 129 5.94 -8.57 -31.77
N GLU A 130 6.80 -8.45 -30.76
CA GLU A 130 8.07 -7.76 -30.82
C GLU A 130 9.22 -8.72 -30.52
N LYS A 131 10.31 -8.57 -31.27
CA LYS A 131 11.62 -9.12 -30.93
C LYS A 131 12.57 -7.93 -30.79
N PRO A 132 12.99 -7.57 -29.57
CA PRO A 132 13.91 -6.47 -29.36
C PRO A 132 15.15 -6.59 -30.25
N ALA A 133 15.66 -5.45 -30.72
CA ALA A 133 16.73 -5.42 -31.71
C ALA A 133 17.97 -6.21 -31.25
N GLY A 134 18.49 -7.08 -32.13
CA GLY A 134 19.66 -7.91 -31.83
C GLY A 134 19.35 -9.15 -30.98
N ARG A 135 18.08 -9.47 -30.72
CA ARG A 135 17.66 -10.66 -29.96
C ARG A 135 16.85 -11.64 -30.82
N ASP A 136 17.24 -12.90 -30.80
CA ASP A 136 16.50 -14.03 -31.37
C ASP A 136 15.95 -14.98 -30.30
N ASP A 137 16.44 -14.85 -29.06
CA ASP A 137 16.17 -15.69 -27.91
C ASP A 137 15.05 -15.17 -26.98
N VAL A 138 14.34 -14.10 -27.36
CA VAL A 138 13.16 -13.58 -26.67
C VAL A 138 12.12 -13.03 -27.65
N THR A 139 10.85 -13.18 -27.28
CA THR A 139 9.69 -12.58 -27.97
C THR A 139 8.76 -11.97 -26.93
N ILE A 140 8.26 -10.76 -27.19
CA ILE A 140 7.27 -10.05 -26.37
C ILE A 140 5.98 -9.99 -27.18
N VAL A 141 4.89 -10.53 -26.64
CA VAL A 141 3.55 -10.46 -27.25
C VAL A 141 2.68 -9.58 -26.37
N ARG A 142 1.95 -8.62 -26.96
CA ARG A 142 0.94 -7.83 -26.22
C ARG A 142 -0.47 -8.22 -26.63
N ASP A 143 -1.36 -8.33 -25.66
CA ASP A 143 -2.76 -8.66 -25.89
C ASP A 143 -3.58 -7.43 -26.32
N LYS A 144 -4.69 -7.62 -27.04
CA LYS A 144 -5.57 -6.53 -27.52
C LYS A 144 -6.42 -5.87 -26.44
N LYS A 145 -6.73 -6.59 -25.36
CA LYS A 145 -7.70 -6.16 -24.36
C LYS A 145 -7.08 -5.17 -23.38
N THR A 146 -5.89 -5.48 -22.91
CA THR A 146 -5.20 -4.77 -21.81
C THR A 146 -3.79 -4.34 -22.16
N GLY A 147 -3.18 -4.89 -23.22
CA GLY A 147 -1.81 -4.55 -23.60
C GLY A 147 -0.73 -5.17 -22.69
N VAL A 148 -1.08 -6.16 -21.86
CA VAL A 148 -0.15 -6.85 -20.96
C VAL A 148 0.96 -7.53 -21.76
N PRO A 149 2.24 -7.36 -21.38
CA PRO A 149 3.34 -8.04 -22.04
C PRO A 149 3.41 -9.51 -21.60
N HIS A 150 3.42 -10.41 -22.59
CA HIS A 150 3.72 -11.83 -22.45
C HIS A 150 5.12 -12.08 -23.02
N ILE A 151 6.09 -12.24 -22.12
CA ILE A 151 7.50 -12.41 -22.44
C ILE A 151 7.84 -13.90 -22.48
N THR A 152 8.36 -14.37 -23.60
CA THR A 152 8.81 -15.75 -23.78
C THR A 152 10.24 -15.79 -24.28
N GLY A 153 11.15 -16.37 -23.48
CA GLY A 153 12.56 -16.51 -23.82
C GLY A 153 13.01 -17.98 -23.93
N THR A 154 13.92 -18.25 -24.86
CA THR A 154 14.57 -19.57 -24.98
C THR A 154 15.82 -19.69 -24.10
N THR A 155 16.31 -18.56 -23.58
CA THR A 155 17.36 -18.49 -22.56
C THR A 155 16.86 -17.67 -21.37
N ARG A 156 17.39 -17.91 -20.18
CA ARG A 156 17.06 -17.10 -19.00
C ARG A 156 17.45 -15.63 -19.18
N TYR A 157 18.60 -15.38 -19.80
CA TYR A 157 19.06 -14.03 -20.15
C TYR A 157 18.11 -13.31 -21.13
N GLY A 158 17.59 -14.00 -22.14
CA GLY A 158 16.56 -13.48 -23.05
C GLY A 158 15.26 -13.16 -22.34
N THR A 159 14.82 -14.06 -21.49
CA THR A 159 13.59 -13.90 -20.69
C THR A 159 13.65 -12.63 -19.83
N GLU A 160 14.71 -12.47 -19.05
CA GLU A 160 14.89 -11.31 -18.16
C GLU A 160 15.13 -10.00 -18.93
N PHE A 161 15.90 -10.05 -20.01
CA PHE A 161 16.04 -8.90 -20.90
C PHE A 161 14.69 -8.45 -21.46
N GLY A 162 13.84 -9.38 -21.89
CA GLY A 162 12.50 -9.07 -22.37
C GLY A 162 11.63 -8.43 -21.29
N ALA A 163 11.68 -8.94 -20.06
CA ALA A 163 10.98 -8.38 -18.92
C ALA A 163 11.40 -6.91 -18.67
N GLY A 164 12.71 -6.63 -18.67
CA GLY A 164 13.23 -5.28 -18.51
C GLY A 164 12.87 -4.33 -19.65
N TYR A 165 12.89 -4.83 -20.90
CA TYR A 165 12.49 -4.03 -22.06
C TYR A 165 11.01 -3.66 -22.00
N ALA A 166 10.12 -4.62 -21.69
CA ALA A 166 8.69 -4.39 -21.53
C ALA A 166 8.38 -3.46 -20.35
N ALA A 167 9.07 -3.62 -19.22
CA ALA A 167 8.91 -2.76 -18.06
C ALA A 167 9.26 -1.29 -18.38
N ALA A 168 10.35 -1.06 -19.12
CA ALA A 168 10.67 0.28 -19.59
C ALA A 168 9.66 0.80 -20.62
N GLU A 169 9.16 -0.06 -21.51
CA GLU A 169 8.11 0.30 -22.48
C GLU A 169 6.83 0.81 -21.82
N ASP A 170 6.48 0.28 -20.65
CA ASP A 170 5.25 0.62 -19.94
C ASP A 170 5.44 1.62 -18.78
N ARG A 171 6.63 1.69 -18.16
CA ARG A 171 6.84 2.41 -16.89
C ARG A 171 8.15 3.22 -16.78
N LEU A 172 8.91 3.43 -17.85
CA LEU A 172 10.23 4.09 -17.80
C LEU A 172 10.26 5.38 -16.95
N TRP A 173 9.32 6.31 -17.14
CA TRP A 173 9.30 7.55 -16.34
C TRP A 173 9.10 7.29 -14.85
N LEU A 174 8.18 6.38 -14.50
CA LEU A 174 7.90 6.02 -13.12
C LEU A 174 9.11 5.36 -12.45
N MET A 175 9.77 4.44 -13.16
CA MET A 175 11.01 3.80 -12.70
C MET A 175 12.10 4.84 -12.40
N ASP A 176 12.23 5.83 -13.28
CA ASP A 176 13.21 6.90 -13.13
C ASP A 176 12.89 7.80 -11.91
N LEU A 177 11.61 8.16 -11.77
CA LEU A 177 11.11 8.92 -10.62
C LEU A 177 11.46 8.22 -9.30
N PHE A 178 11.20 6.92 -9.19
CA PHE A 178 11.44 6.18 -7.94
C PHE A 178 12.92 5.94 -7.63
N ARG A 179 13.80 5.71 -8.63
CA ARG A 179 15.25 5.64 -8.34
C ARG A 179 15.82 6.98 -7.87
N HIS A 180 15.20 8.10 -8.23
CA HIS A 180 15.53 9.43 -7.72
C HIS A 180 14.95 9.67 -6.32
N VAL A 181 13.72 9.21 -6.04
CA VAL A 181 13.14 9.24 -4.69
C VAL A 181 14.00 8.47 -3.69
N GLY A 182 14.39 7.23 -4.01
CA GLY A 182 15.22 6.38 -3.15
C GLY A 182 16.62 6.97 -2.85
N ARG A 183 17.07 7.93 -3.66
CA ARG A 183 18.34 8.67 -3.46
C ARG A 183 18.16 10.06 -2.86
N GLY A 184 16.92 10.45 -2.55
CA GLY A 184 16.62 11.81 -2.10
C GLY A 184 16.91 12.87 -3.15
N ARG A 185 16.73 12.58 -4.44
CA ARG A 185 17.06 13.46 -5.59
C ARG A 185 15.84 13.88 -6.41
N LEU A 186 14.63 13.58 -5.95
CA LEU A 186 13.39 13.82 -6.71
C LEU A 186 13.23 15.29 -7.09
N THR A 187 13.49 16.21 -6.18
CA THR A 187 13.29 17.66 -6.41
C THR A 187 14.24 18.22 -7.46
N SER A 188 15.46 17.70 -7.52
CA SER A 188 16.42 18.03 -8.58
C SER A 188 16.01 17.47 -9.94
N PHE A 189 15.30 16.34 -9.95
CA PHE A 189 14.90 15.62 -11.16
C PHE A 189 13.55 16.09 -11.73
N ALA A 190 12.53 16.25 -10.89
CA ALA A 190 11.14 16.50 -11.28
C ALA A 190 10.62 17.89 -10.89
N GLY A 191 11.38 18.68 -10.12
CA GLY A 191 11.02 20.04 -9.72
C GLY A 191 10.78 20.22 -8.22
N GLY A 192 10.76 21.48 -7.78
CA GLY A 192 10.71 21.91 -6.38
C GLY A 192 9.33 21.99 -5.74
N ALA A 193 8.27 21.47 -6.36
CA ALA A 193 6.93 21.43 -5.76
C ALA A 193 6.95 20.83 -4.34
N ALA A 194 6.13 21.38 -3.43
CA ALA A 194 6.12 20.95 -2.02
C ALA A 194 5.83 19.44 -1.85
N ALA A 195 5.01 18.85 -2.72
CA ALA A 195 4.75 17.41 -2.74
C ALA A 195 6.01 16.60 -3.07
N ASN A 196 6.80 17.01 -4.07
CA ASN A 196 8.09 16.38 -4.40
C ASN A 196 9.06 16.47 -3.22
N GLN A 197 9.14 17.66 -2.60
CA GLN A 197 9.97 17.87 -1.40
C GLN A 197 9.55 16.94 -0.25
N GLY A 198 8.26 16.84 0.04
CA GLY A 198 7.74 15.99 1.11
C GLY A 198 8.01 14.51 0.87
N LEU A 199 7.80 14.04 -0.37
CA LEU A 199 8.03 12.65 -0.75
C LEU A 199 9.51 12.27 -0.59
N GLU A 200 10.45 13.03 -1.14
CA GLU A 200 11.87 12.69 -1.00
C GLU A 200 12.38 12.77 0.44
N GLN A 201 11.88 13.73 1.23
CA GLN A 201 12.26 13.89 2.63
C GLN A 201 11.83 12.70 3.49
N GLN A 202 10.67 12.12 3.19
CA GLN A 202 10.17 10.91 3.85
C GLN A 202 11.15 9.74 3.64
N PHE A 203 11.50 9.44 2.39
CA PHE A 203 12.35 8.28 2.08
C PHE A 203 13.79 8.48 2.53
N TRP A 204 14.36 9.66 2.27
CA TRP A 204 15.74 9.95 2.63
C TRP A 204 15.99 9.88 4.14
N ARG A 205 14.99 10.22 4.97
CA ARG A 205 15.11 10.08 6.44
C ARG A 205 15.29 8.63 6.87
N ASN A 206 14.60 7.70 6.21
CA ASN A 206 14.54 6.29 6.62
C ASN A 206 15.62 5.42 5.94
N ALA A 207 16.06 5.81 4.74
CA ALA A 207 17.03 5.06 3.95
C ALA A 207 18.11 5.98 3.31
N PRO A 208 18.90 6.72 4.10
CA PRO A 208 19.96 7.62 3.59
C PRO A 208 21.19 6.82 3.12
N TYR A 209 21.05 6.07 2.03
CA TYR A 209 22.13 5.24 1.49
C TYR A 209 23.08 6.01 0.58
N THR A 210 24.37 5.71 0.73
CA THR A 210 25.41 6.09 -0.22
C THR A 210 25.49 5.08 -1.36
N GLU A 211 26.08 5.46 -2.51
CA GLU A 211 26.26 4.53 -3.63
C GLU A 211 27.12 3.31 -3.26
N ALA A 212 28.11 3.49 -2.38
CA ALA A 212 28.93 2.39 -1.91
C ALA A 212 28.13 1.40 -1.05
N GLU A 213 27.22 1.90 -0.22
CA GLU A 213 26.32 1.05 0.57
C GLU A 213 25.34 0.31 -0.34
N LEU A 214 24.72 0.98 -1.32
CA LEU A 214 23.84 0.31 -2.31
C LEU A 214 24.57 -0.83 -3.03
N GLN A 215 25.84 -0.63 -3.42
CA GLN A 215 26.65 -1.68 -4.03
C GLN A 215 26.96 -2.83 -3.05
N ALA A 216 27.31 -2.49 -1.80
CA ALA A 216 27.62 -3.50 -0.79
C ALA A 216 26.44 -4.43 -0.50
N GLN A 217 25.20 -3.94 -0.57
CA GLN A 217 24.02 -4.80 -0.40
C GLN A 217 23.96 -5.89 -1.48
N ILE A 218 24.25 -5.54 -2.73
CA ILE A 218 24.27 -6.49 -3.85
C ILE A 218 25.36 -7.54 -3.63
N ASP A 219 26.57 -7.09 -3.29
CA ASP A 219 27.71 -7.96 -3.06
C ASP A 219 27.43 -8.94 -1.90
N ASN A 220 26.79 -8.46 -0.83
CA ASN A 220 26.39 -9.26 0.33
C ASN A 220 25.30 -10.28 -0.02
N ALA A 221 24.24 -9.86 -0.72
CA ALA A 221 23.16 -10.75 -1.15
C ALA A 221 23.70 -11.88 -2.03
N VAL A 222 24.65 -11.58 -2.92
CA VAL A 222 25.33 -12.59 -3.75
C VAL A 222 26.18 -13.53 -2.90
N ALA A 223 27.00 -13.00 -2.00
CA ALA A 223 27.89 -13.79 -1.16
C ALA A 223 27.15 -14.75 -0.21
N ARG A 224 26.04 -14.30 0.38
CA ARG A 224 25.24 -15.09 1.34
C ARG A 224 24.44 -16.22 0.69
N ASN A 225 24.06 -16.07 -0.58
CA ASN A 225 23.12 -16.97 -1.25
C ASN A 225 23.75 -17.86 -2.34
N GLY A 226 25.09 -17.87 -2.45
CA GLY A 226 25.83 -18.79 -3.32
C GLY A 226 25.35 -18.76 -4.78
N ALA A 227 25.07 -19.94 -5.36
CA ALA A 227 24.62 -20.05 -6.75
C ALA A 227 23.31 -19.30 -7.03
N ARG A 228 22.41 -19.27 -6.05
CA ARG A 228 21.12 -18.58 -6.17
C ARG A 228 21.32 -17.05 -6.20
N GLY A 229 22.22 -16.54 -5.35
CA GLY A 229 22.66 -15.14 -5.39
C GLY A 229 23.34 -14.74 -6.70
N GLN A 230 24.24 -15.58 -7.22
CA GLN A 230 24.88 -15.33 -8.53
C GLN A 230 23.85 -15.30 -9.68
N GLN A 231 22.87 -16.21 -9.65
CA GLN A 231 21.80 -16.21 -10.65
C GLN A 231 20.93 -14.95 -10.52
N ALA A 232 20.58 -14.52 -9.31
CA ALA A 232 19.79 -13.29 -9.10
C ALA A 232 20.51 -12.04 -9.63
N LEU A 233 21.83 -11.94 -9.44
CA LEU A 233 22.62 -10.86 -10.04
C LEU A 233 22.67 -10.95 -11.58
N ALA A 234 22.78 -12.15 -12.14
CA ALA A 234 22.75 -12.33 -13.59
C ALA A 234 21.39 -11.92 -14.19
N ASP A 235 20.30 -12.28 -13.53
CA ASP A 235 18.92 -11.93 -13.90
C ASP A 235 18.72 -10.41 -13.83
N ALA A 236 19.15 -9.76 -12.74
CA ALA A 236 19.10 -8.30 -12.58
C ALA A 236 19.89 -7.55 -13.67
N ASN A 237 21.07 -8.03 -14.05
CA ASN A 237 21.87 -7.43 -15.12
C ASN A 237 21.21 -7.63 -16.50
N ALA A 238 20.59 -8.78 -16.74
CA ALA A 238 19.87 -9.05 -17.99
C ALA A 238 18.64 -8.14 -18.12
N TYR A 239 17.87 -8.01 -17.04
CA TYR A 239 16.74 -7.07 -16.93
C TYR A 239 17.17 -5.64 -17.24
N LEU A 240 18.24 -5.15 -16.62
CA LEU A 240 18.74 -3.79 -16.87
C LEU A 240 19.28 -3.59 -18.29
N ALA A 241 19.87 -4.61 -18.90
CA ALA A 241 20.25 -4.54 -20.31
C ALA A 241 19.01 -4.33 -21.21
N GLY A 242 17.87 -4.96 -20.87
CA GLY A 242 16.58 -4.75 -21.52
C GLY A 242 16.06 -3.32 -21.35
N VAL A 243 16.05 -2.82 -20.11
CA VAL A 243 15.64 -1.44 -19.78
C VAL A 243 16.46 -0.43 -20.60
N ASN A 244 17.79 -0.58 -20.60
CA ASN A 244 18.68 0.35 -21.28
C ASN A 244 18.57 0.26 -22.81
N ALA A 245 18.31 -0.94 -23.36
CA ALA A 245 18.02 -1.08 -24.78
C ALA A 245 16.73 -0.35 -25.19
N TYR A 246 15.69 -0.37 -24.35
CA TYR A 246 14.48 0.42 -24.61
C TYR A 246 14.74 1.93 -24.50
N ILE A 247 15.56 2.38 -23.54
CA ILE A 247 15.97 3.79 -23.46
C ILE A 247 16.63 4.23 -24.77
N ASP A 248 17.60 3.47 -25.28
CA ASP A 248 18.28 3.80 -26.53
C ASP A 248 17.34 3.79 -27.74
N ALA A 249 16.44 2.80 -27.81
CA ALA A 249 15.48 2.67 -28.88
C ALA A 249 14.46 3.83 -28.88
N SER A 250 13.91 4.16 -27.72
CA SER A 250 12.93 5.23 -27.54
C SER A 250 13.52 6.62 -27.72
N ASP A 251 14.77 6.86 -27.31
CA ASP A 251 15.49 8.11 -27.55
C ASP A 251 15.77 8.32 -29.04
N SER A 252 16.28 7.28 -29.72
CA SER A 252 16.57 7.30 -31.14
C SER A 252 15.31 7.49 -31.99
N GLY A 253 14.24 6.77 -31.62
CA GLY A 253 12.94 6.82 -32.29
C GLY A 253 12.05 8.02 -31.89
N ARG A 254 12.46 8.79 -30.87
CA ARG A 254 11.72 9.93 -30.31
C ARG A 254 10.31 9.58 -29.81
N TYR A 255 10.16 8.41 -29.21
CA TYR A 255 8.91 7.95 -28.57
C TYR A 255 9.06 7.73 -27.06
N PHE A 256 10.12 8.26 -26.46
CA PHE A 256 10.31 8.28 -25.01
C PHE A 256 9.20 9.06 -24.28
N PRO A 257 9.00 8.83 -22.96
CA PRO A 257 8.01 9.53 -22.15
C PRO A 257 8.13 11.06 -22.25
N GLY A 258 7.02 11.74 -22.51
CA GLY A 258 6.97 13.19 -22.72
C GLY A 258 7.33 13.98 -21.47
N GLU A 259 7.23 13.36 -20.29
CA GLU A 259 7.65 13.90 -19.00
C GLU A 259 9.11 14.34 -19.03
N TYR A 260 10.00 13.63 -19.73
CA TYR A 260 11.40 14.04 -19.91
C TYR A 260 11.54 15.39 -20.63
N VAL A 261 10.63 15.72 -21.54
CA VAL A 261 10.57 17.07 -22.12
C VAL A 261 10.02 18.07 -21.11
N LEU A 262 8.91 17.73 -20.46
CA LEU A 262 8.19 18.64 -19.57
C LEU A 262 9.03 19.05 -18.35
N THR A 263 9.93 18.18 -17.89
CA THR A 263 10.89 18.45 -16.80
C THR A 263 12.25 18.95 -17.29
N GLY A 264 12.46 19.05 -18.61
CA GLY A 264 13.62 19.70 -19.22
C GLY A 264 14.87 18.82 -19.38
N HIS A 265 14.73 17.50 -19.34
CA HIS A 265 15.80 16.53 -19.63
C HIS A 265 15.99 16.27 -21.13
N LYS A 266 14.94 16.48 -21.94
CA LYS A 266 14.97 16.37 -23.41
C LYS A 266 14.38 17.61 -24.08
N ASP A 267 14.97 18.05 -25.17
CA ASP A 267 14.41 19.10 -26.03
C ASP A 267 13.52 18.51 -27.12
N ALA A 268 12.25 18.93 -27.17
CA ALA A 268 11.26 18.35 -28.08
C ALA A 268 11.58 18.53 -29.57
N LEU A 269 12.36 19.55 -29.96
CA LEU A 269 12.63 19.88 -31.36
C LEU A 269 13.94 19.23 -31.84
N THR A 270 15.01 19.50 -31.11
CA THR A 270 16.38 19.09 -31.43
C THR A 270 16.69 17.66 -30.97
N ASN A 271 15.91 17.11 -30.04
CA ASN A 271 16.21 15.88 -29.31
C ASN A 271 17.49 15.95 -28.46
N ALA A 272 17.99 17.17 -28.17
CA ALA A 272 19.12 17.35 -27.27
C ALA A 272 18.76 16.97 -25.82
N GLY A 273 19.77 16.61 -25.03
CA GLY A 273 19.59 16.07 -23.68
C GLY A 273 19.65 14.55 -23.63
N THR A 274 19.59 13.96 -22.43
CA THR A 274 19.87 12.54 -22.19
C THR A 274 18.87 11.94 -21.20
N ILE A 275 18.48 10.69 -21.45
CA ILE A 275 17.83 9.83 -20.45
C ILE A 275 18.93 8.91 -19.90
N GLU A 276 19.19 8.97 -18.60
CA GLU A 276 20.29 8.20 -18.00
C GLU A 276 19.97 6.71 -17.96
N HIS A 277 20.92 5.89 -18.42
CA HIS A 277 20.85 4.43 -18.29
C HIS A 277 20.75 4.01 -16.82
N PHE A 278 20.07 2.89 -16.59
CA PHE A 278 19.96 2.25 -15.29
C PHE A 278 21.18 1.36 -15.02
N LYS A 279 21.54 1.29 -13.74
CA LYS A 279 22.59 0.43 -13.18
C LYS A 279 22.04 -0.38 -12.01
N VAL A 280 22.74 -1.45 -11.62
CA VAL A 280 22.25 -2.39 -10.60
C VAL A 280 21.91 -1.72 -9.25
N THR A 281 22.63 -0.66 -8.85
CA THR A 281 22.31 0.08 -7.62
C THR A 281 20.99 0.86 -7.70
N ASP A 282 20.44 1.10 -8.89
CA ASP A 282 19.10 1.68 -9.06
C ASP A 282 18.01 0.73 -8.56
N LEU A 283 18.20 -0.58 -8.74
CA LEU A 283 17.26 -1.59 -8.26
C LEU A 283 17.20 -1.59 -6.73
N VAL A 284 18.33 -1.44 -6.05
CA VAL A 284 18.37 -1.34 -4.58
C VAL A 284 17.73 -0.03 -4.10
N ALA A 285 17.94 1.09 -4.81
CA ALA A 285 17.27 2.34 -4.52
C ALA A 285 15.75 2.28 -4.73
N LEU A 286 15.28 1.52 -5.72
CA LEU A 286 13.86 1.23 -5.94
C LEU A 286 13.30 0.33 -4.82
N ALA A 287 14.00 -0.74 -4.47
CA ALA A 287 13.62 -1.66 -3.40
C ALA A 287 13.53 -0.95 -2.04
N SER A 288 14.38 0.04 -1.77
CA SER A 288 14.31 0.83 -0.53
C SER A 288 13.02 1.65 -0.41
N VAL A 289 12.51 2.17 -1.54
CA VAL A 289 11.23 2.88 -1.61
C VAL A 289 10.09 1.92 -1.32
N VAL A 290 10.04 0.77 -2.01
CA VAL A 290 9.00 -0.25 -1.83
C VAL A 290 9.01 -0.81 -0.40
N GLY A 291 10.16 -1.25 0.10
CA GLY A 291 10.32 -1.81 1.43
C GLY A 291 9.94 -0.81 2.53
N SER A 292 10.29 0.47 2.36
CA SER A 292 9.91 1.51 3.32
C SER A 292 8.41 1.86 3.30
N LEU A 293 7.72 1.70 2.16
CA LEU A 293 6.29 1.96 2.05
C LEU A 293 5.41 0.82 2.56
N PHE A 294 5.77 -0.42 2.23
CA PHE A 294 4.85 -1.56 2.37
C PHE A 294 5.36 -2.66 3.31
N GLY A 295 6.68 -2.71 3.52
CA GLY A 295 7.37 -3.82 4.16
C GLY A 295 7.98 -3.50 5.53
N SER A 296 7.60 -2.39 6.16
CA SER A 296 8.11 -1.96 7.47
C SER A 296 7.05 -2.01 8.57
N GLY A 297 7.46 -2.33 9.79
CA GLY A 297 6.66 -2.24 11.01
C GLY A 297 7.55 -1.89 12.21
N GLY A 298 7.06 -1.07 13.13
CA GLY A 298 7.84 -0.52 14.27
C GLY A 298 8.22 0.96 14.12
N GLY A 299 9.04 1.49 15.05
CA GLY A 299 9.60 2.83 15.00
C GLY A 299 8.68 3.93 15.55
N GLY A 300 7.82 3.58 16.51
CA GLY A 300 6.84 4.45 17.18
C GLY A 300 7.12 4.68 18.66
N GLU A 301 8.23 4.15 19.18
CA GLU A 301 8.45 3.97 20.61
C GLU A 301 8.55 5.31 21.37
N VAL A 302 9.09 6.36 20.73
CA VAL A 302 9.14 7.71 21.33
C VAL A 302 7.73 8.28 21.53
N ASP A 303 6.83 8.11 20.56
CA ASP A 303 5.44 8.59 20.66
C ASP A 303 4.64 7.76 21.68
N ASN A 304 4.88 6.44 21.73
CA ASN A 304 4.40 5.55 22.79
C ASN A 304 4.85 6.05 24.18
N ALA A 305 6.13 6.36 24.36
CA ALA A 305 6.66 6.88 25.63
C ALA A 305 6.02 8.22 26.02
N LEU A 306 5.85 9.15 25.07
CA LEU A 306 5.20 10.44 25.33
C LEU A 306 3.74 10.26 25.80
N SER A 307 3.00 9.36 25.17
CA SER A 307 1.62 9.06 25.56
C SER A 307 1.52 8.33 26.90
N LEU A 308 2.46 7.44 27.23
CA LEU A 308 2.57 6.81 28.54
C LEU A 308 2.81 7.86 29.62
N LEU A 309 3.78 8.75 29.42
CA LEU A 309 4.12 9.81 30.36
C LEU A 309 2.92 10.75 30.60
N ALA A 310 2.16 11.09 29.55
CA ALA A 310 0.92 11.85 29.69
C ALA A 310 -0.13 11.10 30.54
N ALA A 311 -0.25 9.78 30.38
CA ALA A 311 -1.18 8.97 31.16
C ALA A 311 -0.77 8.91 32.64
N GLN A 312 0.53 8.71 32.91
CA GLN A 312 1.10 8.67 34.25
C GLN A 312 1.04 10.03 34.95
N GLN A 313 1.24 11.13 34.21
CA GLN A 313 1.08 12.48 34.75
C GLN A 313 -0.36 12.72 35.23
N LYS A 314 -1.34 12.22 34.47
CA LYS A 314 -2.76 12.42 34.81
C LYS A 314 -3.24 11.53 35.94
N TYR A 315 -2.94 10.23 35.89
CA TYR A 315 -3.54 9.23 36.77
C TYR A 315 -2.58 8.69 37.84
N GLY A 316 -1.31 9.11 37.84
CA GLY A 316 -0.24 8.46 38.59
C GLY A 316 0.33 7.25 37.86
N VAL A 317 1.51 6.78 38.26
CA VAL A 317 2.28 5.75 37.51
C VAL A 317 1.48 4.47 37.28
N ALA A 318 0.98 3.83 38.35
CA ALA A 318 0.33 2.52 38.24
C ALA A 318 -0.98 2.57 37.43
N GLU A 319 -1.87 3.52 37.74
CA GLU A 319 -3.14 3.67 37.03
C GLU A 319 -2.95 4.23 35.62
N GLY A 320 -2.01 5.16 35.41
CA GLY A 320 -1.67 5.71 34.12
C GLY A 320 -1.14 4.65 33.16
N THR A 321 -0.23 3.79 33.62
CA THR A 321 0.21 2.62 32.84
C THR A 321 -0.97 1.70 32.53
N ARG A 322 -1.85 1.39 33.50
CA ARG A 322 -3.03 0.54 33.25
C ARG A 322 -3.97 1.14 32.19
N VAL A 323 -4.20 2.46 32.23
CA VAL A 323 -4.98 3.18 31.22
C VAL A 323 -4.30 3.10 29.86
N TRP A 324 -3.01 3.41 29.79
CA TRP A 324 -2.23 3.36 28.55
C TRP A 324 -2.30 1.98 27.89
N GLU A 325 -2.07 0.91 28.66
CA GLU A 325 -2.12 -0.48 28.16
C GLU A 325 -3.47 -0.84 27.56
N SER A 326 -4.55 -0.35 28.18
CA SER A 326 -5.90 -0.65 27.69
C SER A 326 -6.25 0.05 26.37
N PHE A 327 -5.58 1.16 26.05
CA PHE A 327 -5.69 1.81 24.73
C PHE A 327 -4.68 1.24 23.74
N ARG A 328 -3.51 0.80 24.19
CA ARG A 328 -2.48 0.25 23.29
C ARG A 328 -2.98 -0.99 22.54
N GLU A 329 -3.80 -1.83 23.18
CA GLU A 329 -4.42 -3.02 22.58
C GLU A 329 -3.41 -3.99 21.92
N ARG A 330 -2.17 -4.05 22.43
CA ARG A 330 -1.05 -4.79 21.81
C ARG A 330 -1.35 -6.26 21.47
N ASN A 331 -2.20 -6.91 22.26
CA ASN A 331 -2.57 -8.30 22.09
C ASN A 331 -4.04 -8.51 22.48
N ASP A 332 -4.95 -7.76 21.86
CA ASP A 332 -6.36 -7.83 22.22
C ASP A 332 -6.98 -9.21 21.91
N PRO A 333 -7.78 -9.80 22.84
CA PRO A 333 -8.41 -11.10 22.64
C PRO A 333 -9.67 -11.07 21.76
N GLU A 334 -10.17 -9.89 21.41
CA GLU A 334 -11.30 -9.72 20.48
C GLU A 334 -10.86 -9.35 19.07
N ALA A 335 -9.55 -9.17 18.85
CA ALA A 335 -8.99 -8.91 17.53
C ALA A 335 -9.33 -10.01 16.52
N VAL A 336 -9.71 -9.60 15.31
CA VAL A 336 -9.84 -10.51 14.17
C VAL A 336 -8.46 -11.03 13.76
N LEU A 337 -8.31 -12.36 13.69
CA LEU A 337 -7.03 -13.02 13.42
C LEU A 337 -6.97 -13.60 12.01
N THR A 338 -5.79 -13.59 11.40
CA THR A 338 -5.57 -14.28 10.12
C THR A 338 -5.45 -15.80 10.31
N VAL A 339 -4.71 -16.24 11.32
CA VAL A 339 -4.63 -17.62 11.81
C VAL A 339 -5.51 -17.73 13.03
N HIS A 340 -6.57 -18.54 12.95
CA HIS A 340 -7.62 -18.63 13.96
C HIS A 340 -7.92 -20.09 14.39
N ASP A 341 -6.98 -20.99 14.09
CA ASP A 341 -7.04 -22.42 14.44
C ASP A 341 -6.64 -22.72 15.91
N GLY A 342 -6.41 -21.67 16.72
CA GLY A 342 -6.05 -21.76 18.13
C GLY A 342 -4.55 -21.87 18.41
N GLN A 343 -3.70 -21.72 17.39
CA GLN A 343 -2.26 -21.59 17.59
C GLN A 343 -1.87 -20.20 18.13
N SER A 344 -0.87 -20.19 19.02
CA SER A 344 -0.27 -18.99 19.59
C SER A 344 1.19 -18.84 19.13
N PHE A 345 1.57 -17.61 18.81
CA PHE A 345 2.90 -17.23 18.34
C PHE A 345 3.39 -16.01 19.14
N PRO A 346 3.99 -16.20 20.32
CA PRO A 346 4.48 -15.08 21.12
C PRO A 346 5.56 -14.27 20.40
N TYR A 347 5.28 -12.99 20.15
CA TYR A 347 6.24 -12.05 19.57
C TYR A 347 6.02 -10.63 20.10
N ALA A 348 7.13 -9.94 20.43
CA ALA A 348 7.14 -8.60 21.02
C ALA A 348 6.16 -8.44 22.21
N THR A 349 5.97 -9.52 22.98
CA THR A 349 5.08 -9.52 24.14
C THR A 349 5.65 -8.67 25.26
N ARG A 350 4.77 -8.05 26.05
CA ARG A 350 5.16 -7.30 27.24
C ARG A 350 5.99 -8.19 28.19
N PRO A 351 7.20 -7.79 28.61
CA PRO A 351 7.95 -8.51 29.61
C PRO A 351 7.34 -8.34 31.02
N ASP A 352 7.47 -9.38 31.85
CA ASP A 352 7.00 -9.35 33.25
C ASP A 352 7.73 -8.30 34.11
N ASP A 353 9.02 -8.11 33.83
CA ASP A 353 9.90 -7.13 34.48
C ASP A 353 10.65 -6.33 33.41
N PRO A 354 10.06 -5.24 32.89
CA PRO A 354 10.69 -4.42 31.87
C PRO A 354 12.04 -3.82 32.34
N GLN A 355 13.06 -3.92 31.49
CA GLN A 355 14.42 -3.47 31.76
C GLN A 355 14.93 -2.59 30.62
N GLY A 356 15.82 -1.65 30.97
CA GLY A 356 16.54 -0.87 29.98
C GLY A 356 15.76 0.26 29.31
N GLU A 357 14.53 0.54 29.72
CA GLU A 357 13.74 1.67 29.21
C GLU A 357 14.48 3.00 29.37
N ALA A 358 14.41 3.82 28.32
CA ALA A 358 14.99 5.14 28.22
C ALA A 358 13.89 6.15 27.86
N LEU A 359 12.88 6.28 28.73
CA LEU A 359 11.78 7.24 28.53
C LEU A 359 12.30 8.69 28.58
N PRO A 360 11.86 9.57 27.67
CA PRO A 360 12.32 10.95 27.65
C PRO A 360 11.83 11.73 28.88
N ASP A 361 12.63 12.69 29.33
CA ASP A 361 12.16 13.70 30.27
C ASP A 361 11.03 14.53 29.61
N ALA A 362 10.01 14.87 30.39
CA ALA A 362 8.84 15.59 29.90
C ALA A 362 9.22 16.88 29.14
N GLY A 363 8.72 17.04 27.92
CA GLY A 363 8.96 18.23 27.08
C GLY A 363 10.37 18.32 26.47
N SER A 364 11.22 17.29 26.61
CA SER A 364 12.59 17.33 26.09
C SER A 364 12.73 16.89 24.63
N VAL A 365 11.78 16.13 24.09
CA VAL A 365 11.86 15.53 22.75
C VAL A 365 11.79 16.61 21.66
N THR A 366 12.78 16.61 20.78
CA THR A 366 12.87 17.45 19.59
C THR A 366 13.18 16.57 18.39
N GLN A 367 12.41 16.70 17.30
CA GLN A 367 12.69 15.95 16.07
C GLN A 367 13.99 16.43 15.41
N GLU A 368 14.81 15.51 14.89
CA GLU A 368 16.05 15.83 14.19
C GLU A 368 15.75 16.57 12.86
N PRO A 369 16.27 17.80 12.67
CA PRO A 369 16.05 18.57 11.45
C PRO A 369 16.71 17.91 10.23
N LEU A 370 15.92 17.63 9.20
CA LEU A 370 16.42 17.02 7.97
C LEU A 370 16.93 18.05 6.96
N VAL A 371 16.26 19.20 6.83
CA VAL A 371 16.48 20.15 5.72
C VAL A 371 17.21 21.41 6.20
N HIS A 372 18.35 21.68 5.58
CA HIS A 372 19.31 22.74 5.89
C HIS A 372 19.61 23.58 4.64
N ASP A 373 20.34 24.70 4.83
CA ASP A 373 20.96 25.49 3.75
C ASP A 373 20.01 25.88 2.59
N ARG A 374 18.78 26.31 2.94
CA ARG A 374 17.76 26.72 1.95
C ARG A 374 18.21 27.96 1.17
N THR A 375 18.01 27.97 -0.15
CA THR A 375 18.23 29.14 -1.01
C THR A 375 17.07 29.39 -1.97
N GLY A 376 16.98 30.61 -2.52
CA GLY A 376 15.95 30.99 -3.49
C GLY A 376 14.54 30.82 -2.94
N SER A 377 13.64 30.24 -3.74
CA SER A 377 12.22 30.03 -3.40
C SER A 377 11.98 29.17 -2.16
N ALA A 378 12.99 28.41 -1.71
CA ALA A 378 12.91 27.60 -0.51
C ALA A 378 12.93 28.42 0.80
N THR A 379 13.44 29.65 0.80
CA THR A 379 13.76 30.41 2.04
C THR A 379 12.55 31.04 2.74
N GLY A 380 11.41 31.19 2.06
CA GLY A 380 10.24 31.87 2.62
C GLY A 380 9.49 31.05 3.69
N PRO A 381 8.88 31.69 4.71
CA PRO A 381 8.10 30.99 5.74
C PRO A 381 6.96 30.14 5.16
N ALA A 382 6.26 30.66 4.14
CA ALA A 382 5.19 29.92 3.47
C ALA A 382 5.71 28.67 2.74
N ALA A 383 6.84 28.77 2.05
CA ALA A 383 7.48 27.64 1.38
C ALA A 383 7.96 26.58 2.38
N THR A 384 8.56 27.03 3.49
CA THR A 384 8.99 26.14 4.59
C THR A 384 7.81 25.44 5.24
N GLY A 385 6.71 26.15 5.49
CA GLY A 385 5.47 25.60 6.03
C GLY A 385 4.86 24.54 5.10
N ALA A 386 4.76 24.84 3.80
CA ALA A 386 4.25 23.89 2.81
C ALA A 386 5.10 22.63 2.67
N SER A 387 6.43 22.77 2.63
CA SER A 387 7.38 21.65 2.59
C SER A 387 7.25 20.78 3.84
N THR A 388 7.21 21.41 5.03
CA THR A 388 7.04 20.69 6.31
C THR A 388 5.70 19.96 6.38
N ALA A 389 4.61 20.60 5.94
CA ALA A 389 3.28 19.98 5.91
C ALA A 389 3.24 18.79 4.95
N ALA A 390 3.85 18.91 3.77
CA ALA A 390 3.95 17.82 2.81
C ALA A 390 4.79 16.65 3.36
N ALA A 391 5.94 16.92 3.98
CA ALA A 391 6.77 15.90 4.61
C ALA A 391 6.06 15.19 5.76
N LYS A 392 5.33 15.93 6.60
CA LYS A 392 4.51 15.36 7.68
C LYS A 392 3.42 14.44 7.12
N THR A 393 2.72 14.91 6.08
CA THR A 393 1.67 14.12 5.40
C THR A 393 2.28 12.82 4.87
N ALA A 394 3.36 12.92 4.08
CA ALA A 394 4.06 11.79 3.48
C ALA A 394 4.58 10.78 4.53
N LEU A 395 5.10 11.26 5.67
CA LEU A 395 5.53 10.39 6.76
C LEU A 395 4.35 9.62 7.41
N THR A 396 3.22 10.27 7.62
CA THR A 396 2.00 9.60 8.10
C THR A 396 1.43 8.64 7.05
N SER A 397 1.72 8.87 5.77
CA SER A 397 1.35 8.02 4.63
C SER A 397 2.03 6.67 4.60
N ALA A 398 3.31 6.66 4.93
CA ALA A 398 4.19 5.52 4.75
C ALA A 398 3.87 4.31 5.64
N ARG A 399 3.20 4.54 6.78
CA ARG A 399 3.14 3.57 7.88
C ARG A 399 1.92 2.63 7.83
N ARG A 400 1.17 2.58 6.72
CA ARG A 400 -0.16 1.94 6.71
C ARG A 400 -0.39 1.08 5.47
N GLY A 401 -0.69 -0.20 5.73
CA GLY A 401 -1.05 -1.17 4.69
C GLY A 401 -2.51 -1.03 4.26
N MET A 402 -2.81 -1.36 3.00
CA MET A 402 -4.15 -1.23 2.43
C MET A 402 -4.70 -2.54 1.82
N SER A 403 -3.94 -3.62 1.91
CA SER A 403 -4.16 -4.88 1.18
C SER A 403 -5.15 -5.81 1.86
N ASN A 404 -5.93 -6.57 1.09
CA ASN A 404 -6.75 -7.67 1.58
C ASN A 404 -6.45 -9.03 0.94
N ALA A 405 -6.91 -10.09 1.60
CA ALA A 405 -6.89 -11.46 1.11
C ALA A 405 -8.08 -12.24 1.69
N LEU A 406 -8.73 -13.05 0.85
CA LEU A 406 -9.76 -14.01 1.24
C LEU A 406 -9.37 -15.35 0.61
N VAL A 407 -9.18 -16.39 1.40
CA VAL A 407 -8.74 -17.71 0.92
C VAL A 407 -9.58 -18.77 1.60
N VAL A 408 -10.22 -19.67 0.84
CA VAL A 408 -11.09 -20.72 1.38
C VAL A 408 -10.54 -22.08 0.95
N SER A 409 -10.34 -22.99 1.92
CA SER A 409 -9.88 -24.34 1.63
C SER A 409 -10.91 -25.16 0.86
N GLY A 410 -10.45 -26.09 0.02
CA GLY A 410 -11.30 -26.86 -0.89
C GLY A 410 -12.42 -27.66 -0.21
N LYS A 411 -12.27 -27.99 1.09
CA LYS A 411 -13.30 -28.66 1.90
C LYS A 411 -14.63 -27.89 1.93
N TYR A 412 -14.59 -26.56 1.83
CA TYR A 412 -15.77 -25.70 1.96
C TYR A 412 -16.22 -25.11 0.62
N THR A 413 -15.51 -25.37 -0.46
CA THR A 413 -15.85 -24.86 -1.80
C THR A 413 -16.80 -25.79 -2.54
N ALA A 414 -17.48 -25.28 -3.57
CA ALA A 414 -18.41 -26.07 -4.37
C ALA A 414 -17.69 -27.10 -5.26
N SER A 415 -16.47 -26.79 -5.69
CA SER A 415 -15.67 -27.63 -6.59
C SER A 415 -14.82 -28.67 -5.86
N GLY A 416 -14.58 -28.48 -4.55
CA GLY A 416 -13.60 -29.26 -3.80
C GLY A 416 -12.17 -28.72 -3.91
N HIS A 417 -11.94 -27.67 -4.70
CA HIS A 417 -10.64 -27.00 -4.86
C HIS A 417 -10.58 -25.69 -4.08
N PRO A 418 -9.42 -25.29 -3.54
CA PRO A 418 -9.26 -23.97 -2.94
C PRO A 418 -9.69 -22.82 -3.85
N VAL A 419 -10.31 -21.81 -3.26
CA VAL A 419 -10.73 -20.57 -3.93
C VAL A 419 -10.14 -19.40 -3.18
N ALA A 420 -9.50 -18.48 -3.89
CA ALA A 420 -8.99 -17.25 -3.28
C ALA A 420 -9.31 -15.99 -4.09
N VAL A 421 -9.45 -14.88 -3.35
CA VAL A 421 -9.49 -13.52 -3.86
C VAL A 421 -8.36 -12.76 -3.16
N PHE A 422 -7.31 -12.47 -3.89
CA PHE A 422 -6.19 -11.68 -3.41
C PHE A 422 -6.35 -10.23 -3.81
N GLY A 423 -5.96 -9.32 -2.94
CA GLY A 423 -6.07 -7.88 -3.19
C GLY A 423 -4.97 -7.06 -2.53
N PRO A 424 -3.73 -7.12 -3.01
CA PRO A 424 -2.71 -6.17 -2.57
C PRO A 424 -3.05 -4.75 -3.04
N GLN A 425 -2.86 -3.76 -2.17
CA GLN A 425 -3.20 -2.36 -2.47
C GLN A 425 -2.01 -1.43 -2.26
N THR A 426 -1.61 -0.79 -3.35
CA THR A 426 -0.48 0.15 -3.41
C THR A 426 -0.93 1.59 -3.54
N GLY A 427 -2.22 1.87 -3.34
CA GLY A 427 -2.83 3.18 -3.55
C GLY A 427 -3.24 3.43 -5.01
N TYR A 428 -3.96 4.51 -5.24
CA TYR A 428 -4.53 4.88 -6.54
C TYR A 428 -3.65 5.90 -7.24
N PHE A 429 -2.86 5.43 -8.21
CA PHE A 429 -1.85 6.21 -8.92
C PHE A 429 -2.05 6.17 -10.45
N ALA A 430 -1.53 7.19 -11.13
CA ALA A 430 -1.61 7.40 -12.56
C ALA A 430 -0.20 7.64 -13.15
N PRO A 431 0.45 6.64 -13.77
CA PRO A 431 0.03 5.24 -13.83
C PRO A 431 0.12 4.52 -12.47
N GLN A 432 -0.39 3.28 -12.40
CA GLN A 432 -0.24 2.46 -11.20
C GLN A 432 1.22 2.09 -10.94
N LEU A 433 1.58 1.94 -9.66
CA LEU A 433 2.94 1.58 -9.21
C LEU A 433 3.36 0.18 -9.66
N LEU A 434 2.37 -0.69 -9.75
CA LEU A 434 2.51 -2.05 -10.25
C LEU A 434 2.30 -2.08 -11.77
N MET A 435 2.82 -3.13 -12.40
CA MET A 435 2.55 -3.50 -13.79
C MET A 435 2.28 -4.99 -13.90
N LEU A 436 1.40 -5.40 -14.81
CA LEU A 436 1.15 -6.80 -15.09
C LEU A 436 2.15 -7.32 -16.12
N GLN A 437 2.55 -8.58 -15.97
CA GLN A 437 3.40 -9.25 -16.94
C GLN A 437 3.24 -10.77 -16.83
N GLU A 438 3.53 -11.45 -17.92
CA GLU A 438 3.80 -12.88 -17.94
C GLU A 438 5.25 -13.12 -18.38
N ILE A 439 5.97 -13.94 -17.61
CA ILE A 439 7.38 -14.28 -17.87
C ILE A 439 7.49 -15.79 -18.00
N GLN A 440 7.95 -16.26 -19.16
CA GLN A 440 8.15 -17.68 -19.47
C GLN A 440 9.56 -17.92 -20.01
N GLY A 441 10.33 -18.78 -19.35
CA GLY A 441 11.66 -19.18 -19.80
C GLY A 441 12.35 -20.19 -18.89
N PRO A 442 13.62 -20.56 -19.17
CA PRO A 442 14.35 -21.52 -18.35
C PRO A 442 14.44 -21.12 -16.87
N GLY A 443 13.76 -21.89 -16.01
CA GLY A 443 13.73 -21.70 -14.55
C GLY A 443 12.88 -20.51 -14.07
N ILE A 444 12.00 -19.97 -14.93
CA ILE A 444 11.04 -18.91 -14.59
C ILE A 444 9.72 -19.17 -15.34
N SER A 445 8.60 -19.22 -14.63
CA SER A 445 7.27 -19.37 -15.24
C SER A 445 6.22 -18.77 -14.32
N ALA A 446 5.84 -17.52 -14.58
CA ALA A 446 4.93 -16.79 -13.72
C ALA A 446 4.15 -15.70 -14.47
N ARG A 447 2.98 -15.33 -13.93
CA ARG A 447 2.18 -14.18 -14.35
C ARG A 447 1.64 -13.45 -13.15
N GLY A 448 1.65 -12.12 -13.20
CA GLY A 448 1.03 -11.29 -12.17
C GLY A 448 1.59 -9.88 -12.19
N ALA A 449 1.49 -9.23 -11.03
CA ALA A 449 1.91 -7.86 -10.82
C ALA A 449 3.29 -7.77 -10.12
N SER A 450 4.06 -6.76 -10.50
CA SER A 450 5.31 -6.37 -9.84
C SER A 450 5.47 -4.86 -9.81
N PHE A 451 6.22 -4.33 -8.84
CA PHE A 451 6.60 -2.93 -8.82
C PHE A 451 7.42 -2.56 -10.04
N ALA A 452 7.08 -1.43 -10.66
CA ALA A 452 7.83 -0.91 -11.78
C ALA A 452 9.31 -0.73 -11.42
N GLY A 453 10.19 -1.38 -12.21
CA GLY A 453 11.64 -1.35 -11.97
C GLY A 453 12.17 -2.50 -11.12
N LEU A 454 11.31 -3.34 -10.54
CA LEU A 454 11.66 -4.57 -9.81
C LEU A 454 10.97 -5.80 -10.43
N SER A 455 10.55 -5.70 -11.69
CA SER A 455 9.73 -6.70 -12.36
C SER A 455 10.55 -7.77 -13.11
N MET A 456 11.80 -8.03 -12.72
CA MET A 456 12.51 -9.24 -13.17
C MET A 456 11.78 -10.53 -12.70
N TYR A 457 11.08 -10.44 -11.57
CA TYR A 457 10.23 -11.50 -11.05
C TYR A 457 8.81 -10.97 -10.86
N VAL A 458 7.82 -11.86 -10.98
CA VAL A 458 6.46 -11.58 -10.53
C VAL A 458 6.45 -11.55 -8.99
N GLU A 459 6.04 -10.45 -8.39
CA GLU A 459 6.04 -10.32 -6.92
C GLU A 459 4.71 -10.77 -6.32
N LEU A 460 3.61 -10.58 -7.04
CA LEU A 460 2.24 -10.89 -6.64
C LEU A 460 1.53 -11.56 -7.82
N GLY A 461 1.14 -12.83 -7.72
CA GLY A 461 0.57 -13.49 -8.88
C GLY A 461 0.50 -15.00 -8.80
N ARG A 462 0.90 -15.66 -9.89
CA ARG A 462 0.82 -17.10 -10.02
C ARG A 462 1.97 -17.71 -10.80
N GLY A 463 2.26 -18.96 -10.46
CA GLY A 463 3.03 -19.89 -11.26
C GLY A 463 2.11 -20.79 -12.08
N GLN A 464 2.62 -21.95 -12.48
CA GLN A 464 1.92 -22.91 -13.33
C GLN A 464 0.64 -23.47 -12.68
N ASP A 465 0.73 -23.87 -11.41
CA ASP A 465 -0.31 -24.59 -10.66
C ASP A 465 -0.53 -24.07 -9.23
N TYR A 466 -0.01 -22.88 -8.93
CA TYR A 466 -0.16 -22.23 -7.63
C TYR A 466 -0.18 -20.71 -7.76
N SER A 467 -0.78 -20.01 -6.81
CA SER A 467 -0.77 -18.56 -6.70
C SER A 467 -0.30 -18.09 -5.33
N TRP A 468 0.17 -16.84 -5.28
CA TRP A 468 0.58 -16.18 -4.07
C TRP A 468 0.24 -14.68 -4.08
N SER A 469 0.02 -14.12 -2.89
CA SER A 469 -0.13 -12.68 -2.70
C SER A 469 0.25 -12.29 -1.28
N ALA A 470 0.44 -11.00 -1.05
CA ALA A 470 0.79 -10.43 0.24
C ALA A 470 -0.22 -9.40 0.77
N THR A 471 -0.31 -9.28 2.09
CA THR A 471 -0.80 -8.08 2.77
C THR A 471 0.26 -7.59 3.76
N THR A 472 0.44 -6.28 3.98
CA THR A 472 1.30 -5.78 5.08
C THR A 472 0.87 -6.36 6.43
N SER A 473 1.83 -6.73 7.26
CA SER A 473 1.58 -7.37 8.56
C SER A 473 1.85 -6.45 9.75
N GLY A 474 2.75 -5.48 9.62
CA GLY A 474 2.96 -4.45 10.64
C GLY A 474 3.57 -4.96 11.95
N GLN A 475 4.10 -6.18 12.01
CA GLN A 475 4.87 -6.61 13.18
C GLN A 475 6.12 -5.76 13.35
N ASP A 476 6.54 -5.60 14.60
CA ASP A 476 7.63 -4.70 14.94
C ASP A 476 9.01 -5.30 14.58
N VAL A 477 9.72 -4.68 13.63
CA VAL A 477 11.10 -4.99 13.26
C VAL A 477 12.03 -3.77 13.39
N ILE A 478 11.60 -2.74 14.12
CA ILE A 478 12.31 -1.47 14.29
C ILE A 478 12.29 -1.07 15.76
N ASP A 479 13.46 -1.06 16.40
CA ASP A 479 13.59 -0.59 17.79
C ASP A 479 14.25 0.79 17.84
N THR A 480 13.79 1.65 18.75
CA THR A 480 14.44 2.93 19.04
C THR A 480 15.44 2.79 20.20
N TYR A 481 16.70 3.12 19.94
CA TYR A 481 17.76 3.17 20.94
C TYR A 481 18.08 4.60 21.36
N ALA A 482 18.24 4.83 22.67
CA ALA A 482 18.72 6.07 23.25
C ALA A 482 20.25 6.01 23.42
N VAL A 483 20.99 6.76 22.59
CA VAL A 483 22.43 6.92 22.74
C VAL A 483 22.74 8.16 23.57
N GLU A 484 23.58 8.03 24.60
CA GLU A 484 24.04 9.18 25.40
C GLU A 484 25.01 10.04 24.57
N LEU A 485 24.75 11.34 24.47
CA LEU A 485 25.62 12.27 23.75
C LEU A 485 26.84 12.61 24.59
N CYS A 486 28.00 12.67 23.95
CA CYS A 486 29.28 12.96 24.59
C CYS A 486 30.02 14.01 23.76
N GLN A 487 30.91 14.80 24.38
CA GLN A 487 31.63 15.93 23.75
C GLN A 487 30.73 17.06 23.21
N ASP A 488 29.90 16.77 22.21
CA ASP A 488 28.97 17.67 21.54
C ASP A 488 27.69 16.92 21.11
N ASP A 489 26.84 17.55 20.29
CA ASP A 489 25.59 16.94 19.84
C ASP A 489 25.79 15.95 18.65
N HIS A 490 27.02 15.69 18.20
CA HIS A 490 27.35 14.82 17.06
C HIS A 490 28.29 13.66 17.42
N HIS A 491 28.57 13.46 18.71
CA HIS A 491 29.24 12.27 19.21
C HIS A 491 28.38 11.59 20.29
N TYR A 492 28.48 10.27 20.38
CA TYR A 492 27.69 9.45 21.28
C TYR A 492 28.53 8.35 21.92
N LEU A 493 28.11 7.90 23.09
CA LEU A 493 28.77 6.82 23.81
C LEU A 493 28.38 5.47 23.20
N TYR A 494 29.33 4.82 22.52
CA TYR A 494 29.19 3.45 22.02
C TYR A 494 30.13 2.54 22.80
N HIS A 495 29.54 1.62 23.58
CA HIS A 495 30.29 0.64 24.41
C HIS A 495 31.40 1.29 25.26
N GLY A 496 31.11 2.47 25.85
CA GLY A 496 32.06 3.21 26.69
C GLY A 496 33.01 4.14 25.93
N THR A 497 33.00 4.13 24.59
CA THR A 497 33.84 5.00 23.75
C THR A 497 33.01 6.12 23.14
N CYS A 498 33.44 7.36 23.31
CA CYS A 498 32.82 8.50 22.64
C CYS A 498 33.13 8.45 21.13
N THR A 499 32.11 8.22 20.33
CA THR A 499 32.19 7.88 18.91
C THR A 499 31.49 8.96 18.08
N ALA A 500 32.09 9.39 16.99
CA ALA A 500 31.47 10.35 16.07
C ALA A 500 30.28 9.70 15.34
N MET A 501 29.22 10.48 15.12
CA MET A 501 28.15 10.11 14.20
C MET A 501 28.60 10.27 12.75
N ASP A 502 28.13 9.36 11.89
CA ASP A 502 28.31 9.52 10.45
C ASP A 502 27.35 10.58 9.92
N LYS A 503 27.85 11.47 9.06
CA LYS A 503 27.04 12.50 8.41
C LYS A 503 26.81 12.15 6.95
N VAL A 504 25.54 11.98 6.57
CA VAL A 504 25.13 11.77 5.17
C VAL A 504 24.38 13.00 4.68
N GLU A 505 24.78 13.53 3.53
CA GLU A 505 24.17 14.72 2.94
C GLU A 505 23.77 14.47 1.48
N GLN A 506 22.61 14.99 1.10
CA GLN A 506 22.15 15.07 -0.28
C GLN A 506 21.75 16.52 -0.57
N LYS A 507 22.40 17.14 -1.56
CA LYS A 507 22.13 18.52 -1.97
C LYS A 507 21.18 18.50 -3.14
N ASN A 508 20.09 19.25 -3.03
CA ASN A 508 19.08 19.37 -4.08
C ASN A 508 18.91 20.81 -4.53
N ALA A 509 18.74 20.99 -5.84
CA ALA A 509 18.48 22.29 -6.44
C ALA A 509 17.56 22.10 -7.64
N TRP A 510 16.63 23.03 -7.81
CA TRP A 510 15.66 23.00 -8.90
C TRP A 510 15.54 24.37 -9.56
N LYS A 511 14.99 24.34 -10.78
CA LYS A 511 14.59 25.51 -11.57
C LYS A 511 13.18 25.26 -12.12
N PRO A 512 12.43 26.32 -12.48
CA PRO A 512 11.15 26.16 -13.14
C PRO A 512 11.27 25.32 -14.42
N THR A 513 10.28 24.47 -14.65
CA THR A 513 10.11 23.65 -15.85
C THR A 513 8.69 23.84 -16.40
N THR A 514 8.35 23.16 -17.50
CA THR A 514 6.95 23.16 -18.00
C THR A 514 6.04 22.34 -17.08
N ALA A 515 6.56 21.28 -16.46
CA ALA A 515 5.82 20.46 -15.50
C ALA A 515 5.66 21.12 -14.11
N ASP A 516 6.62 21.95 -13.70
CA ASP A 516 6.63 22.58 -12.38
C ASP A 516 7.09 24.05 -12.46
N SER A 517 6.17 24.97 -12.20
CA SER A 517 6.44 26.41 -12.21
C SER A 517 7.12 26.93 -10.94
N THR A 518 7.48 26.07 -9.99
CA THR A 518 8.14 26.48 -8.74
C THR A 518 9.43 27.25 -9.06
N ALA A 519 9.51 28.49 -8.55
CA ALA A 519 10.69 29.35 -8.72
C ALA A 519 11.97 28.63 -8.24
N ALA A 520 13.12 28.99 -8.82
CA ALA A 520 14.38 28.31 -8.53
C ALA A 520 14.74 28.37 -7.04
N GLY A 521 15.27 27.27 -6.51
CA GLY A 521 15.59 27.11 -5.10
C GLY A 521 16.47 25.88 -4.85
N SER A 522 16.94 25.75 -3.62
CA SER A 522 17.76 24.61 -3.20
C SER A 522 17.63 24.34 -1.71
N TYR A 523 18.05 23.15 -1.29
CA TYR A 523 18.36 22.81 0.10
C TYR A 523 19.33 21.62 0.21
N THR A 524 19.87 21.41 1.41
CA THR A 524 20.62 20.21 1.77
C THR A 524 19.79 19.34 2.71
N MET A 525 19.54 18.09 2.35
CA MET A 525 19.08 17.08 3.30
C MET A 525 20.28 16.48 4.04
N ARG A 526 20.23 16.46 5.37
CA ARG A 526 21.29 15.93 6.23
C ARG A 526 20.69 14.92 7.21
N VAL A 527 21.31 13.75 7.30
CA VAL A 527 21.01 12.72 8.29
C VAL A 527 22.28 12.39 9.06
N TRP A 528 22.18 12.36 10.39
CA TRP A 528 23.20 11.80 11.27
C TRP A 528 22.88 10.33 11.52
N ARG A 529 23.90 9.47 11.49
CA ARG A 529 23.76 8.04 11.75
C ARG A 529 24.69 7.62 12.89
N THR A 530 24.19 6.75 13.74
CA THR A 530 24.96 6.03 14.75
C THR A 530 25.18 4.58 14.27
N LYS A 531 25.86 3.75 15.05
CA LYS A 531 25.88 2.30 14.79
C LYS A 531 24.49 1.66 14.82
N TYR A 532 23.54 2.25 15.54
CA TYR A 532 22.16 1.78 15.62
C TYR A 532 21.27 2.33 14.50
N GLY A 533 21.79 3.14 13.56
CA GLY A 533 21.01 3.65 12.42
C GLY A 533 20.81 5.17 12.42
N PRO A 534 19.82 5.69 11.65
CA PRO A 534 19.52 7.12 11.58
C PRO A 534 19.09 7.71 12.92
N VAL A 535 19.48 8.95 13.19
CA VAL A 535 18.99 9.74 14.34
C VAL A 535 17.63 10.36 13.99
N ALA A 536 16.61 10.05 14.78
CA ALA A 536 15.24 10.52 14.57
C ALA A 536 14.89 11.70 15.48
N TYR A 537 15.35 11.68 16.74
CA TYR A 537 15.06 12.71 17.73
C TYR A 537 16.25 12.99 18.65
N ARG A 538 16.22 14.15 19.31
CA ARG A 538 17.08 14.53 20.43
C ARG A 538 16.21 14.72 21.66
N ALA A 539 16.72 14.35 22.83
CA ALA A 539 15.98 14.48 24.08
C ALA A 539 16.92 14.54 25.29
N THR A 540 16.35 14.61 26.49
CA THR A 540 17.04 14.24 27.71
C THR A 540 16.38 13.03 28.36
N VAL A 541 17.17 12.18 29.02
CA VAL A 541 16.69 11.04 29.83
C VAL A 541 17.40 11.10 31.17
N GLY A 542 16.67 11.37 32.24
CA GLY A 542 17.27 11.57 33.57
C GLY A 542 18.26 12.74 33.58
N GLY A 543 17.97 13.80 32.83
CA GLY A 543 18.83 14.98 32.68
C GLY A 543 20.06 14.81 31.79
N LYS A 544 20.31 13.60 31.27
CA LYS A 544 21.40 13.34 30.30
C LYS A 544 20.91 13.62 28.89
N LYS A 545 21.71 14.33 28.09
CA LYS A 545 21.41 14.52 26.67
C LYS A 545 21.53 13.19 25.91
N VAL A 546 20.53 12.87 25.10
CA VAL A 546 20.50 11.67 24.26
C VAL A 546 20.08 11.99 22.83
N ALA A 547 20.46 11.12 21.91
CA ALA A 547 19.77 10.98 20.62
C ALA A 547 18.99 9.68 20.60
N TYR A 548 17.74 9.73 20.12
CA TYR A 548 16.99 8.54 19.76
C TYR A 548 17.29 8.20 18.31
N THR A 549 17.73 6.97 18.09
CA THR A 549 18.15 6.43 16.79
C THR A 549 17.41 5.13 16.51
N THR A 550 17.05 4.89 15.26
CA THR A 550 16.19 3.77 14.86
C THR A 550 17.00 2.64 14.25
N LEU A 551 16.97 1.47 14.87
CA LEU A 551 17.57 0.24 14.36
C LEU A 551 16.50 -0.59 13.67
N ARG A 552 16.58 -0.68 12.34
CA ARG A 552 15.68 -1.50 11.51
C ARG A 552 16.42 -2.74 11.02
N SER A 553 15.83 -3.92 11.15
CA SER A 553 16.48 -5.18 10.75
C SER A 553 16.79 -5.23 9.25
N SER A 554 15.93 -4.66 8.40
CA SER A 554 16.14 -4.59 6.95
C SER A 554 17.02 -3.44 6.47
N PHE A 555 17.52 -2.56 7.35
CA PHE A 555 18.42 -1.47 6.95
C PHE A 555 19.74 -2.04 6.41
N LEU A 556 20.18 -1.61 5.22
CA LEU A 556 21.30 -2.18 4.45
C LEU A 556 21.07 -3.60 3.89
N HIS A 557 19.83 -4.09 3.89
CA HIS A 557 19.45 -5.41 3.37
C HIS A 557 18.23 -5.34 2.46
N GLU A 558 18.04 -4.22 1.74
CA GLU A 558 16.93 -4.05 0.78
C GLU A 558 17.02 -5.01 -0.40
N ALA A 559 18.23 -5.48 -0.73
CA ALA A 559 18.46 -6.43 -1.82
C ALA A 559 18.09 -7.88 -1.45
N ASP A 560 18.01 -8.22 -0.16
CA ASP A 560 18.01 -9.62 0.29
C ASP A 560 16.73 -10.38 -0.11
N SER A 561 15.58 -9.69 -0.13
CA SER A 561 14.28 -10.26 -0.52
C SER A 561 14.21 -10.79 -1.96
N ILE A 562 15.16 -10.42 -2.84
CA ILE A 562 15.20 -10.90 -4.24
C ILE A 562 15.21 -12.43 -4.34
N ILE A 563 15.78 -13.10 -3.35
CA ILE A 563 15.90 -14.56 -3.31
C ILE A 563 14.54 -15.23 -3.14
N GLY A 564 13.70 -14.70 -2.25
CA GLY A 564 12.35 -15.22 -2.05
C GLY A 564 11.50 -15.08 -3.32
N PHE A 565 11.56 -13.93 -4.00
CA PHE A 565 10.86 -13.72 -5.26
C PHE A 565 11.37 -14.61 -6.39
N GLN A 566 12.68 -14.80 -6.50
CA GLN A 566 13.26 -15.75 -7.44
C GLN A 566 12.74 -17.18 -7.20
N MET A 567 12.62 -17.60 -5.94
CA MET A 567 12.10 -18.93 -5.58
C MET A 567 10.62 -19.07 -5.89
N LEU A 568 9.80 -18.04 -5.61
CA LEU A 568 8.37 -18.04 -5.96
C LEU A 568 8.11 -18.17 -7.47
N ASN A 569 9.03 -17.67 -8.30
CA ASN A 569 8.91 -17.69 -9.76
C ASN A 569 9.53 -18.94 -10.41
N ASP A 570 10.24 -19.76 -9.64
CA ASP A 570 10.91 -20.97 -10.10
C ASP A 570 9.93 -22.16 -10.07
N PRO A 571 9.38 -22.59 -11.22
CA PRO A 571 8.46 -23.71 -11.25
C PRO A 571 9.12 -25.02 -10.83
N GLY A 572 10.46 -25.12 -10.84
CA GLY A 572 11.21 -26.27 -10.34
C GLY A 572 11.30 -26.32 -8.81
N PHE A 573 11.11 -25.19 -8.13
CA PHE A 573 11.22 -25.07 -6.68
C PHE A 573 9.87 -25.23 -5.97
N VAL A 574 8.87 -24.37 -6.25
CA VAL A 574 7.61 -24.39 -5.49
C VAL A 574 6.70 -25.52 -5.96
N LYS A 575 6.59 -26.63 -5.22
CA LYS A 575 5.70 -27.76 -5.56
C LYS A 575 4.54 -27.96 -4.59
N GLY A 576 4.45 -27.13 -3.56
CA GLY A 576 3.39 -27.15 -2.57
C GLY A 576 3.60 -26.11 -1.47
N PRO A 577 2.76 -26.15 -0.42
CA PRO A 577 2.79 -25.22 0.70
C PRO A 577 4.15 -25.05 1.37
N GLN A 578 4.87 -26.14 1.61
CA GLN A 578 6.15 -26.09 2.35
C GLN A 578 7.24 -25.37 1.55
N ASP A 579 7.30 -25.59 0.24
CA ASP A 579 8.25 -24.90 -0.63
C ASP A 579 7.89 -23.41 -0.74
N PHE A 580 6.60 -23.09 -0.84
CA PHE A 580 6.13 -21.70 -0.78
C PHE A 580 6.56 -21.02 0.53
N GLN A 581 6.33 -21.65 1.68
CA GLN A 581 6.74 -21.11 2.99
C GLN A 581 8.26 -20.91 3.07
N GLN A 582 9.05 -21.85 2.52
CA GLN A 582 10.51 -21.69 2.43
C GLN A 582 10.92 -20.53 1.52
N ALA A 583 10.20 -20.29 0.41
CA ALA A 583 10.47 -19.15 -0.46
C ALA A 583 10.22 -17.82 0.27
N VAL A 584 9.07 -17.66 0.91
CA VAL A 584 8.72 -16.39 1.59
C VAL A 584 9.48 -16.17 2.90
N GLN A 585 10.11 -17.20 3.47
CA GLN A 585 11.09 -17.06 4.56
C GLN A 585 12.32 -16.23 4.15
N HIS A 586 12.65 -16.19 2.86
CA HIS A 586 13.73 -15.35 2.33
C HIS A 586 13.31 -13.90 2.06
N ILE A 587 12.10 -13.50 2.45
CA ILE A 587 11.62 -12.12 2.34
C ILE A 587 11.74 -11.45 3.70
N ASN A 588 12.72 -10.56 3.84
CA ASN A 588 13.04 -9.90 5.11
C ASN A 588 12.06 -8.78 5.50
N PHE A 589 11.19 -8.36 4.57
CA PHE A 589 10.14 -7.39 4.83
C PHE A 589 8.93 -8.01 5.56
N THR A 590 8.18 -7.15 6.25
CA THR A 590 7.02 -7.53 7.06
C THR A 590 5.76 -7.72 6.20
N PHE A 591 5.49 -8.98 5.82
CA PHE A 591 4.30 -9.33 5.04
C PHE A 591 3.61 -10.60 5.54
N ASN A 592 2.29 -10.62 5.42
CA ASN A 592 1.45 -11.80 5.45
C ASN A 592 1.36 -12.38 4.05
N TRP A 593 1.88 -13.59 3.81
CA TRP A 593 1.82 -14.27 2.51
C TRP A 593 0.77 -15.36 2.50
N PHE A 594 0.05 -15.45 1.39
CA PHE A 594 -1.02 -16.43 1.15
C PHE A 594 -0.70 -17.27 -0.07
N TYR A 595 -1.15 -18.52 -0.05
CA TYR A 595 -0.94 -19.50 -1.11
C TYR A 595 -2.23 -20.26 -1.41
N ALA A 596 -2.45 -20.58 -2.69
CA ALA A 596 -3.46 -21.54 -3.12
C ALA A 596 -2.98 -22.34 -4.33
N ASP A 597 -3.14 -23.67 -4.28
CA ASP A 597 -3.07 -24.58 -5.44
C ASP A 597 -4.42 -25.32 -5.59
N SER A 598 -4.49 -26.41 -6.37
CA SER A 598 -5.74 -27.17 -6.55
C SER A 598 -6.13 -28.06 -5.36
N ARG A 599 -5.28 -28.19 -4.35
CA ARG A 599 -5.45 -29.08 -3.20
C ARG A 599 -5.34 -28.34 -1.87
N HIS A 600 -4.46 -27.36 -1.76
CA HIS A 600 -4.00 -26.77 -0.53
C HIS A 600 -4.10 -25.25 -0.51
N THR A 601 -4.32 -24.73 0.69
CA THR A 601 -4.12 -23.32 1.04
C THR A 601 -3.01 -23.21 2.08
N ALA A 602 -2.26 -22.11 2.08
CA ALA A 602 -1.26 -21.88 3.11
C ALA A 602 -1.05 -20.41 3.43
N TYR A 603 -0.46 -20.17 4.59
CA TYR A 603 -0.15 -18.85 5.12
C TYR A 603 1.24 -18.85 5.78
N TYR A 604 1.95 -17.72 5.68
CA TYR A 604 3.18 -17.46 6.42
C TYR A 604 3.40 -15.95 6.63
N ASN A 605 3.83 -15.55 7.83
CA ASN A 605 4.27 -14.19 8.13
C ASN A 605 5.79 -14.04 7.94
N SER A 606 6.23 -13.29 6.93
CA SER A 606 7.65 -13.01 6.67
C SER A 606 8.16 -11.79 7.44
N GLY A 607 9.48 -11.69 7.63
CA GLY A 607 10.16 -10.56 8.26
C GLY A 607 11.43 -10.98 9.00
N ASP A 608 12.45 -10.13 9.02
CA ASP A 608 13.63 -10.31 9.87
C ASP A 608 13.29 -9.84 11.30
N ASN A 609 12.56 -10.68 12.03
CA ASN A 609 12.08 -10.43 13.39
C ASN A 609 13.23 -10.55 14.41
N PRO A 610 13.77 -9.44 14.97
CA PRO A 610 14.92 -9.49 15.86
C PRO A 610 14.60 -10.21 17.18
N VAL A 611 15.53 -11.05 17.63
CA VAL A 611 15.51 -11.60 18.99
C VAL A 611 16.03 -10.53 19.95
N ARG A 612 15.13 -9.95 20.74
CA ARG A 612 15.45 -8.90 21.71
C ARG A 612 16.11 -9.48 22.98
N ALA A 613 16.82 -8.64 23.72
CA ALA A 613 17.35 -9.02 25.03
C ALA A 613 16.21 -9.28 26.03
N ASP A 614 16.47 -10.14 27.03
CA ASP A 614 15.46 -10.48 28.03
C ASP A 614 15.04 -9.22 28.81
N GLY A 615 13.73 -9.04 29.00
CA GLY A 615 13.18 -7.88 29.71
C GLY A 615 13.05 -6.61 28.89
N VAL A 616 13.48 -6.56 27.63
CA VAL A 616 13.23 -5.39 26.77
C VAL A 616 11.76 -5.36 26.33
N ASP A 617 11.05 -4.27 26.62
CA ASP A 617 9.73 -3.99 26.05
C ASP A 617 9.90 -3.25 24.72
N ALA A 618 9.40 -3.83 23.64
CA ALA A 618 9.48 -3.26 22.29
C ALA A 618 8.66 -1.97 22.13
N GLU A 619 7.75 -1.68 23.08
CA GLU A 619 6.90 -0.49 23.00
C GLU A 619 7.64 0.83 23.29
N PHE A 620 8.82 0.79 23.92
CA PHE A 620 9.49 1.98 24.45
C PHE A 620 10.95 2.08 23.98
N PRO A 621 11.50 3.31 23.92
CA PRO A 621 12.91 3.49 23.60
C PRO A 621 13.77 2.82 24.67
N VAL A 622 14.85 2.16 24.26
CA VAL A 622 15.75 1.45 25.17
C VAL A 622 17.15 2.05 25.19
N TRP A 623 17.87 1.92 26.30
CA TRP A 623 19.25 2.38 26.37
C TRP A 623 20.15 1.62 25.40
N ALA A 624 20.97 2.35 24.63
CA ALA A 624 22.03 1.80 23.78
C ALA A 624 23.18 1.22 24.62
N ARG A 625 22.99 0.02 25.15
CA ARG A 625 23.97 -0.71 25.97
C ARG A 625 23.99 -2.18 25.56
N PRO A 626 25.15 -2.88 25.66
CA PRO A 626 25.25 -4.29 25.29
C PRO A 626 24.20 -5.22 25.94
N ALA A 627 23.72 -4.88 27.14
CA ALA A 627 22.72 -5.67 27.85
C ALA A 627 21.30 -5.60 27.24
N TYR A 628 21.01 -4.60 26.42
CA TYR A 628 19.68 -4.33 25.83
C TYR A 628 19.69 -4.33 24.29
N GLU A 629 20.84 -4.63 23.70
CA GLU A 629 20.96 -4.82 22.26
C GLU A 629 20.23 -6.10 21.81
N TRP A 630 19.81 -6.14 20.54
CA TRP A 630 19.36 -7.39 19.93
C TRP A 630 20.43 -8.47 20.12
N ARG A 631 19.97 -9.71 20.33
CA ARG A 631 20.87 -10.86 20.50
C ARG A 631 21.72 -11.02 19.25
N ASP A 632 23.02 -11.25 19.46
CA ASP A 632 24.01 -11.45 18.39
C ASP A 632 24.05 -10.34 17.34
N TRP A 633 23.71 -9.10 17.73
CA TRP A 633 23.76 -7.96 16.82
C TRP A 633 25.19 -7.57 16.43
N ASP A 634 25.45 -7.55 15.13
CA ASP A 634 26.69 -7.04 14.53
C ASP A 634 26.43 -5.71 13.81
N PRO A 635 26.92 -4.58 14.34
CA PRO A 635 26.72 -3.26 13.75
C PRO A 635 27.49 -3.04 12.45
N SER A 636 28.45 -3.91 12.10
CA SER A 636 29.22 -3.78 10.86
C SER A 636 28.46 -4.29 9.64
N THR A 637 27.60 -5.29 9.85
CA THR A 637 26.76 -5.91 8.82
C THR A 637 25.26 -5.62 9.01
N ASN A 638 24.89 -4.99 10.12
CA ASN A 638 23.52 -4.82 10.61
C ASN A 638 22.74 -6.16 10.62
N THR A 639 23.36 -7.22 11.11
CA THR A 639 22.70 -8.53 11.27
C THR A 639 22.50 -8.83 12.75
N ALA A 640 21.53 -9.67 13.08
CA ALA A 640 21.25 -10.10 14.45
C ALA A 640 20.74 -11.55 14.46
N GLY A 641 20.53 -12.11 15.65
CA GLY A 641 19.69 -13.28 15.81
C GLY A 641 18.24 -12.93 15.47
N TYR A 642 17.62 -13.70 14.57
CA TYR A 642 16.21 -13.56 14.20
C TYR A 642 15.39 -14.76 14.68
N THR A 643 14.09 -14.59 14.89
CA THR A 643 13.23 -15.67 15.33
C THR A 643 13.20 -16.81 14.31
N PRO A 644 13.16 -18.09 14.74
CA PRO A 644 13.11 -19.22 13.82
C PRO A 644 11.75 -19.29 13.11
N ALA A 645 11.69 -19.92 11.93
CA ALA A 645 10.46 -20.00 11.12
C ALA A 645 9.22 -20.53 11.89
N SER A 646 9.40 -21.42 12.87
CA SER A 646 8.32 -21.93 13.72
C SER A 646 7.69 -20.89 14.65
N ALA A 647 8.37 -19.78 14.92
CA ALA A 647 7.88 -18.66 15.72
C ALA A 647 7.13 -17.61 14.89
N HIS A 648 7.17 -17.73 13.56
CA HIS A 648 6.37 -16.91 12.67
C HIS A 648 4.98 -17.53 12.51
N PRO A 649 3.89 -16.74 12.59
CA PRO A 649 2.55 -17.21 12.27
C PRO A 649 2.53 -17.92 10.91
N ASN A 650 2.10 -19.18 10.89
CA ASN A 650 2.04 -20.00 9.69
C ASN A 650 0.98 -21.09 9.86
N SER A 651 0.34 -21.49 8.76
CA SER A 651 -0.68 -22.56 8.76
C SER A 651 -0.88 -23.11 7.36
N VAL A 652 -1.41 -24.33 7.26
CA VAL A 652 -1.77 -25.01 6.00
C VAL A 652 -3.17 -25.60 6.16
N ASP A 653 -4.03 -25.39 5.17
CA ASP A 653 -5.38 -25.95 5.07
C ASP A 653 -6.32 -25.64 6.25
N GLN A 654 -6.17 -24.47 6.89
CA GLN A 654 -7.24 -23.97 7.75
C GLN A 654 -8.52 -23.74 6.93
N ASP A 655 -9.66 -23.65 7.60
CA ASP A 655 -10.95 -23.49 6.93
C ASP A 655 -10.98 -22.31 5.94
N TYR A 656 -10.52 -21.14 6.37
CA TYR A 656 -10.27 -19.98 5.53
C TYR A 656 -9.25 -19.03 6.15
N TYR A 657 -8.59 -18.21 5.32
CA TYR A 657 -7.80 -17.06 5.77
C TYR A 657 -8.49 -15.77 5.33
N VAL A 658 -8.60 -14.82 6.24
CA VAL A 658 -8.90 -13.42 5.91
C VAL A 658 -7.78 -12.52 6.42
N SER A 659 -7.39 -11.57 5.60
CA SER A 659 -6.54 -10.47 6.02
C SER A 659 -7.05 -9.18 5.42
N TRP A 660 -7.09 -8.13 6.22
CA TRP A 660 -7.09 -6.75 5.75
C TRP A 660 -6.07 -5.93 6.54
N ASN A 661 -4.88 -6.48 6.68
CA ASN A 661 -3.79 -6.01 7.55
C ASN A 661 -4.08 -6.13 9.05
N ASN A 662 -5.06 -6.93 9.44
CA ASN A 662 -5.32 -7.24 10.84
C ASN A 662 -4.20 -8.11 11.44
N LYS A 663 -4.20 -8.16 12.77
CA LYS A 663 -3.39 -9.07 13.58
C LYS A 663 -3.36 -10.51 13.05
N GLN A 664 -2.18 -11.12 13.12
CA GLN A 664 -1.88 -12.39 12.47
C GLN A 664 -2.42 -13.58 13.26
N ALA A 665 -2.09 -13.67 14.55
CA ALA A 665 -2.40 -14.82 15.39
C ALA A 665 -2.48 -14.42 16.87
N GLU A 666 -2.84 -15.37 17.74
CA GLU A 666 -2.79 -15.18 19.19
C GLU A 666 -1.34 -14.93 19.67
N ASP A 667 -1.16 -14.02 20.64
CA ASP A 667 0.12 -13.60 21.24
C ASP A 667 1.16 -12.97 20.30
N TYR A 668 0.79 -12.69 19.05
CA TYR A 668 1.64 -12.00 18.09
C TYR A 668 1.32 -10.51 18.07
N THR A 669 2.18 -9.70 18.71
CA THR A 669 2.01 -8.24 18.81
C THR A 669 2.43 -7.54 17.51
N THR A 670 1.66 -6.53 17.11
CA THR A 670 1.95 -5.65 15.97
C THR A 670 2.31 -4.24 16.46
N ALA A 671 3.09 -3.48 15.69
CA ALA A 671 3.47 -2.11 16.04
C ALA A 671 2.31 -1.08 15.94
N PRO A 672 1.39 -1.16 14.95
CA PRO A 672 0.24 -0.27 14.90
C PRO A 672 -0.68 -0.38 16.13
N TRP A 673 -1.39 0.72 16.41
CA TRP A 673 -2.48 0.76 17.39
C TRP A 673 -3.81 0.42 16.72
N GLY A 674 -4.77 -0.09 17.50
CA GLY A 674 -6.15 -0.32 17.03
C GLY A 674 -6.46 -1.74 16.54
N ASP A 675 -5.59 -2.71 16.83
CA ASP A 675 -5.87 -4.15 16.66
C ASP A 675 -6.77 -4.68 17.80
N GLY A 676 -7.98 -4.12 17.90
CA GLY A 676 -8.96 -4.42 18.94
C GLY A 676 -10.24 -5.10 18.43
N SER A 677 -11.38 -4.88 19.12
CA SER A 677 -12.65 -5.57 18.83
C SER A 677 -13.28 -5.18 17.48
N VAL A 678 -12.93 -4.00 16.98
CA VAL A 678 -13.41 -3.48 15.68
C VAL A 678 -12.22 -3.03 14.85
N HIS A 679 -12.01 -3.73 13.75
CA HIS A 679 -11.00 -3.50 12.73
C HIS A 679 -11.62 -3.79 11.36
N ARG A 680 -11.17 -3.15 10.28
CA ARG A 680 -11.78 -3.37 8.94
C ARG A 680 -11.74 -4.83 8.45
N GLY A 681 -10.86 -5.65 9.01
CA GLY A 681 -10.83 -7.10 8.78
C GLY A 681 -12.13 -7.80 9.19
N ASN A 682 -12.87 -7.27 10.18
CA ASN A 682 -14.19 -7.75 10.58
C ASN A 682 -15.17 -7.77 9.39
N LEU A 683 -15.14 -6.77 8.50
CA LEU A 683 -16.00 -6.72 7.32
C LEU A 683 -15.82 -7.94 6.40
N LEU A 684 -14.58 -8.43 6.26
CA LEU A 684 -14.29 -9.64 5.47
C LEU A 684 -14.64 -10.90 6.25
N GLU A 685 -14.18 -11.00 7.49
CA GLU A 685 -14.42 -12.12 8.41
C GLU A 685 -15.91 -12.47 8.48
N ASP A 686 -16.75 -11.48 8.72
CA ASP A 686 -18.19 -11.64 8.86
C ASP A 686 -18.85 -12.28 7.65
N ARG A 687 -18.34 -11.98 6.45
CA ARG A 687 -18.89 -12.46 5.18
C ARG A 687 -18.32 -13.83 4.84
N VAL A 688 -17.00 -14.01 4.95
CA VAL A 688 -16.32 -15.27 4.63
C VAL A 688 -16.75 -16.38 5.58
N LYS A 689 -16.80 -16.11 6.88
CA LYS A 689 -17.25 -17.08 7.89
C LYS A 689 -18.66 -17.59 7.61
N LYS A 690 -19.59 -16.70 7.22
CA LYS A 690 -20.96 -17.07 6.83
C LYS A 690 -20.97 -17.97 5.58
N LEU A 691 -20.13 -17.67 4.59
CA LEU A 691 -19.98 -18.49 3.38
C LEU A 691 -19.42 -19.88 3.70
N VAL A 692 -18.35 -19.96 4.50
CA VAL A 692 -17.71 -21.22 4.90
C VAL A 692 -18.65 -22.09 5.73
N ALA A 693 -19.39 -21.49 6.68
CA ALA A 693 -20.37 -22.21 7.48
C ALA A 693 -21.53 -22.79 6.64
N ALA A 694 -21.93 -22.09 5.57
CA ALA A 694 -22.93 -22.59 4.62
C ALA A 694 -22.37 -23.68 3.69
N GLY A 695 -21.07 -23.63 3.39
CA GLY A 695 -20.39 -24.50 2.42
C GLY A 695 -20.76 -24.16 0.96
N GLY A 696 -20.08 -24.80 0.02
CA GLY A 696 -20.30 -24.57 -1.42
C GLY A 696 -19.79 -23.21 -1.90
N VAL A 697 -18.72 -22.69 -1.29
CA VAL A 697 -18.11 -21.42 -1.70
C VAL A 697 -17.63 -21.51 -3.15
N THR A 698 -17.98 -20.52 -3.95
CA THR A 698 -17.55 -20.33 -5.35
C THR A 698 -16.68 -19.08 -5.47
N ARG A 699 -15.90 -18.96 -6.56
CA ARG A 699 -15.16 -17.73 -6.87
C ARG A 699 -16.08 -16.50 -6.86
N ALA A 700 -17.24 -16.57 -7.49
CA ALA A 700 -18.19 -15.47 -7.52
C ALA A 700 -18.72 -15.12 -6.12
N SER A 701 -19.00 -16.10 -5.26
CA SER A 701 -19.44 -15.81 -3.89
C SER A 701 -18.36 -15.13 -3.05
N LEU A 702 -17.09 -15.50 -3.24
CA LEU A 702 -15.97 -14.88 -2.52
C LEU A 702 -15.69 -13.46 -3.05
N VAL A 703 -15.78 -13.24 -4.36
CA VAL A 703 -15.72 -11.90 -4.96
C VAL A 703 -16.89 -11.03 -4.46
N LYS A 704 -18.10 -11.60 -4.31
CA LYS A 704 -19.23 -10.87 -3.72
C LYS A 704 -18.95 -10.45 -2.29
N ALA A 705 -18.38 -11.33 -1.45
CA ALA A 705 -18.02 -10.99 -0.08
C ALA A 705 -17.02 -9.82 -0.03
N MET A 706 -15.98 -9.85 -0.86
CA MET A 706 -15.00 -8.77 -0.99
C MET A 706 -15.63 -7.45 -1.46
N ALA A 707 -16.47 -7.50 -2.52
CA ALA A 707 -17.11 -6.31 -3.06
C ALA A 707 -18.14 -5.70 -2.10
N ASP A 708 -18.84 -6.54 -1.33
CA ASP A 708 -19.79 -6.10 -0.32
C ASP A 708 -19.10 -5.38 0.84
N ALA A 709 -17.99 -5.96 1.34
CA ALA A 709 -17.15 -5.36 2.37
C ALA A 709 -16.54 -4.03 1.91
N ALA A 710 -16.12 -3.94 0.64
CA ALA A 710 -15.55 -2.73 0.06
C ALA A 710 -16.53 -1.53 0.02
N LEU A 711 -17.83 -1.76 0.19
CA LEU A 711 -18.87 -0.72 0.18
C LEU A 711 -19.45 -0.43 1.57
N ALA A 712 -19.10 -1.20 2.58
CA ALA A 712 -19.59 -1.03 3.94
C ALA A 712 -18.86 0.12 4.66
N ASP A 713 -19.59 0.87 5.49
CA ASP A 713 -18.98 1.79 6.46
C ASP A 713 -18.73 1.03 7.76
N LEU A 714 -17.45 0.84 8.11
CA LEU A 714 -17.04 0.05 9.28
C LEU A 714 -17.72 0.52 10.58
N ARG A 715 -17.82 1.85 10.76
CA ARG A 715 -18.45 2.43 11.95
C ARG A 715 -19.93 2.09 11.99
N ALA A 716 -20.60 2.12 10.83
CA ALA A 716 -22.02 1.89 10.73
C ALA A 716 -22.40 0.41 10.88
N GLU A 717 -21.54 -0.50 10.41
CA GLU A 717 -21.75 -1.95 10.52
C GLU A 717 -21.45 -2.45 11.94
N ASP A 718 -20.28 -2.10 12.50
CA ASP A 718 -19.76 -2.75 13.72
C ASP A 718 -19.99 -1.95 15.01
N VAL A 719 -20.09 -0.62 14.94
CA VAL A 719 -20.17 0.23 16.17
C VAL A 719 -21.54 0.85 16.37
N LEU A 720 -22.14 1.39 15.29
CA LEU A 720 -23.41 2.11 15.33
C LEU A 720 -24.58 1.30 15.93
N PRO A 721 -24.71 -0.02 15.73
CA PRO A 721 -25.76 -0.79 16.40
C PRO A 721 -25.71 -0.66 17.93
N ASN A 722 -24.53 -0.70 18.54
CA ASN A 722 -24.34 -0.56 19.98
C ASN A 722 -24.61 0.88 20.46
N LEU A 723 -24.15 1.88 19.71
CA LEU A 723 -24.49 3.29 19.96
C LEU A 723 -26.02 3.51 19.95
N LEU A 724 -26.73 2.91 18.99
CA LEU A 724 -28.19 3.02 18.89
C LEU A 724 -28.91 2.33 20.04
N LYS A 725 -28.39 1.21 20.59
CA LYS A 725 -28.94 0.60 21.81
C LYS A 725 -28.89 1.58 22.99
N VAL A 726 -27.78 2.31 23.18
CA VAL A 726 -27.67 3.33 24.23
C VAL A 726 -28.66 4.47 23.99
N VAL A 727 -28.67 5.04 22.78
CA VAL A 727 -29.54 6.17 22.41
C VAL A 727 -31.02 5.83 22.61
N THR A 728 -31.42 4.59 22.27
CA THR A 728 -32.81 4.13 22.32
C THR A 728 -33.20 3.40 23.62
N SER A 729 -32.30 3.35 24.61
CA SER A 729 -32.60 2.80 25.95
C SER A 729 -33.76 3.53 26.67
N ALA A 730 -34.11 4.74 26.22
CA ALA A 730 -35.33 5.46 26.56
C ALA A 730 -35.85 6.25 25.33
N PRO A 731 -37.15 6.63 25.29
CA PRO A 731 -37.71 7.40 24.17
C PRO A 731 -36.91 8.66 23.83
N VAL A 732 -36.56 8.83 22.55
CA VAL A 732 -35.87 10.02 22.05
C VAL A 732 -36.92 11.10 21.75
N THR A 733 -37.02 12.08 22.64
CA THR A 733 -38.07 13.13 22.58
C THR A 733 -37.67 14.37 21.79
N ASP A 734 -36.36 14.62 21.61
CA ASP A 734 -35.88 15.71 20.75
C ASP A 734 -36.14 15.33 19.28
N PRO A 735 -36.90 16.13 18.51
CA PRO A 735 -37.32 15.76 17.15
C PRO A 735 -36.15 15.66 16.17
N THR A 736 -35.08 16.46 16.35
CA THR A 736 -33.89 16.41 15.50
C THR A 736 -33.14 15.11 15.73
N ALA A 737 -32.89 14.76 16.99
CA ALA A 737 -32.24 13.50 17.35
C ALA A 737 -33.08 12.29 16.93
N ALA A 738 -34.40 12.31 17.13
CA ALA A 738 -35.29 11.22 16.73
C ALA A 738 -35.28 10.97 15.21
N ALA A 739 -35.27 12.04 14.41
CA ALA A 739 -35.16 11.93 12.96
C ALA A 739 -33.80 11.35 12.52
N ALA A 740 -32.71 11.76 13.18
CA ALA A 740 -31.38 11.23 12.91
C ALA A 740 -31.27 9.74 13.25
N VAL A 741 -31.77 9.33 14.42
CA VAL A 741 -31.84 7.92 14.85
C VAL A 741 -32.61 7.09 13.84
N SER A 742 -33.77 7.55 13.38
CA SER A 742 -34.57 6.81 12.39
C SER A 742 -33.83 6.61 11.07
N ARG A 743 -33.07 7.61 10.60
CA ARG A 743 -32.26 7.51 9.37
C ARG A 743 -31.09 6.54 9.55
N LEU A 744 -30.39 6.63 10.67
CA LEU A 744 -29.28 5.73 11.00
C LEU A 744 -29.76 4.28 11.14
N GLN A 745 -30.88 4.03 11.81
CA GLN A 745 -31.51 2.71 11.90
C GLN A 745 -31.92 2.15 10.54
N ALA A 746 -32.52 2.98 9.69
CA ALA A 746 -32.90 2.58 8.33
C ALA A 746 -31.68 2.19 7.49
N TRP A 747 -30.60 2.97 7.59
CA TRP A 747 -29.35 2.70 6.88
C TRP A 747 -28.66 1.41 7.36
N VAL A 748 -28.59 1.19 8.68
CA VAL A 748 -28.09 -0.09 9.25
C VAL A 748 -28.94 -1.26 8.77
N ALA A 749 -30.27 -1.13 8.78
CA ALA A 749 -31.18 -2.18 8.28
C ALA A 749 -31.02 -2.44 6.76
N ALA A 750 -30.57 -1.44 5.99
CA ALA A 750 -30.24 -1.57 4.57
C ALA A 750 -28.82 -2.13 4.31
N GLY A 751 -28.05 -2.43 5.37
CA GLY A 751 -26.71 -3.02 5.28
C GLY A 751 -25.55 -2.03 5.44
N ALA A 752 -25.80 -0.80 5.87
CA ALA A 752 -24.77 0.17 6.27
C ALA A 752 -23.73 0.52 5.18
N ARG A 753 -24.17 0.52 3.90
CA ARG A 753 -23.28 0.73 2.74
C ARG A 753 -23.29 2.16 2.22
N ARG A 754 -22.19 2.58 1.62
CA ARG A 754 -22.07 3.81 0.82
C ARG A 754 -22.26 3.49 -0.66
N THR A 755 -23.51 3.34 -1.08
CA THR A 755 -23.86 2.99 -2.48
C THR A 755 -24.63 4.10 -3.17
N GLU A 756 -24.37 4.28 -4.47
CA GLU A 756 -25.17 5.15 -5.31
C GLU A 756 -26.62 4.66 -5.44
N THR A 757 -27.56 5.57 -5.64
CA THR A 757 -28.98 5.24 -5.89
C THR A 757 -29.21 4.43 -7.16
N SER A 758 -28.32 4.57 -8.14
CA SER A 758 -28.23 3.77 -9.37
C SER A 758 -26.85 3.99 -9.97
N ALA A 759 -26.37 3.07 -10.81
CA ALA A 759 -25.03 3.17 -11.38
C ALA A 759 -24.82 4.49 -12.14
N GLY A 760 -23.83 5.26 -11.69
CA GLY A 760 -23.46 6.55 -12.29
C GLY A 760 -24.34 7.73 -11.87
N SER A 761 -25.22 7.56 -10.87
CA SER A 761 -26.09 8.64 -10.38
C SER A 761 -25.30 9.72 -9.63
N LYS A 762 -24.11 9.37 -9.11
CA LYS A 762 -23.26 10.23 -8.28
C LYS A 762 -24.01 10.79 -7.06
N LYS A 763 -24.93 9.99 -6.51
CA LYS A 763 -25.75 10.33 -5.33
C LYS A 763 -25.93 9.10 -4.48
N TYR A 764 -25.56 9.18 -3.20
CA TYR A 764 -25.76 8.07 -2.28
C TYR A 764 -27.24 7.83 -1.97
N ALA A 765 -27.59 6.55 -1.81
CA ALA A 765 -28.91 6.11 -1.39
C ALA A 765 -29.26 6.63 0.02
N ASP A 766 -28.29 6.58 0.94
CA ASP A 766 -28.44 6.96 2.34
C ASP A 766 -27.61 8.22 2.69
N ALA A 767 -27.53 9.18 1.75
CA ALA A 767 -26.71 10.39 1.82
C ALA A 767 -26.79 11.12 3.19
N ASP A 768 -28.00 11.26 3.72
CA ASP A 768 -28.23 11.92 5.01
C ASP A 768 -27.70 11.12 6.20
N ALA A 769 -27.85 9.79 6.23
CA ALA A 769 -27.34 8.95 7.31
C ALA A 769 -25.80 8.94 7.31
N VAL A 770 -25.21 8.82 6.12
CA VAL A 770 -23.76 8.90 5.90
C VAL A 770 -23.20 10.24 6.39
N ARG A 771 -23.82 11.36 5.96
CA ARG A 771 -23.42 12.71 6.38
C ARG A 771 -23.52 12.88 7.90
N ILE A 772 -24.61 12.39 8.51
CA ILE A 772 -24.81 12.47 9.95
C ILE A 772 -23.70 11.71 10.68
N LEU A 773 -23.35 10.49 10.25
CA LEU A 773 -22.30 9.72 10.90
C LEU A 773 -20.91 10.35 10.71
N ASP A 774 -20.60 10.85 9.51
CA ASP A 774 -19.34 11.58 9.24
C ASP A 774 -19.20 12.83 10.13
N ALA A 775 -20.30 13.55 10.34
CA ALA A 775 -20.35 14.69 11.24
C ALA A 775 -20.28 14.29 12.73
N TRP A 776 -20.87 13.15 13.08
CA TRP A 776 -21.08 12.73 14.46
C TRP A 776 -19.85 12.06 15.05
N TRP A 777 -19.15 11.22 14.29
CA TRP A 777 -18.03 10.43 14.79
C TRP A 777 -16.93 11.24 15.52
N PRO A 778 -16.35 12.30 14.94
CA PRO A 778 -15.35 13.08 15.68
C PRO A 778 -15.92 13.80 16.91
N LEU A 779 -17.21 14.18 16.89
CA LEU A 779 -17.88 14.82 18.02
C LEU A 779 -18.16 13.82 19.15
N LEU A 780 -18.64 12.63 18.82
CA LEU A 780 -18.97 11.59 19.80
C LEU A 780 -17.72 11.09 20.49
N VAL A 781 -16.65 10.75 19.74
CA VAL A 781 -15.40 10.24 20.31
C VAL A 781 -14.80 11.26 21.27
N LYS A 782 -14.79 12.54 20.88
CA LYS A 782 -14.30 13.61 21.74
C LYS A 782 -15.13 13.75 23.02
N ALA A 783 -16.46 13.79 22.90
CA ALA A 783 -17.36 13.97 24.04
C ALA A 783 -17.38 12.76 24.98
N GLU A 784 -17.13 11.57 24.46
CA GLU A 784 -17.02 10.33 25.21
C GLU A 784 -15.71 10.28 26.01
N PHE A 785 -14.57 10.49 25.36
CA PHE A 785 -13.26 10.20 25.96
C PHE A 785 -12.56 11.41 26.57
N GLU A 786 -12.64 12.60 25.97
CA GLU A 786 -11.88 13.78 26.45
C GLU A 786 -12.23 14.18 27.88
N PRO A 787 -13.48 14.12 28.39
CA PRO A 787 -13.76 14.43 29.78
C PRO A 787 -13.01 13.51 30.76
N GLY A 788 -12.92 12.22 30.43
CA GLY A 788 -12.21 11.22 31.23
C GLY A 788 -10.70 11.36 31.10
N LEU A 789 -10.19 11.44 29.88
CA LEU A 789 -8.75 11.51 29.55
C LEU A 789 -8.14 12.89 29.76
N GLY A 790 -8.91 13.97 29.73
CA GLY A 790 -8.40 15.33 29.69
C GLY A 790 -7.69 15.65 28.38
N SER A 791 -7.54 16.93 28.07
CA SER A 791 -7.08 17.36 26.74
C SER A 791 -5.65 16.92 26.40
N ASP A 792 -4.73 16.91 27.36
CA ASP A 792 -3.33 16.54 27.10
C ASP A 792 -3.19 15.06 26.73
N LEU A 793 -3.78 14.16 27.52
CA LEU A 793 -3.74 12.73 27.24
C LEU A 793 -4.58 12.35 26.02
N TYR A 794 -5.75 12.97 25.83
CA TYR A 794 -6.54 12.79 24.62
C TYR A 794 -5.73 13.18 23.37
N THR A 795 -4.98 14.29 23.43
CA THR A 795 -4.09 14.72 22.34
C THR A 795 -2.96 13.72 22.12
N ALA A 796 -2.35 13.20 23.18
CA ALA A 796 -1.29 12.20 23.07
C ALA A 796 -1.78 10.88 22.45
N PHE A 797 -2.95 10.36 22.86
CA PHE A 797 -3.52 9.16 22.26
C PHE A 797 -3.95 9.38 20.81
N THR A 798 -4.51 10.55 20.49
CA THR A 798 -4.90 10.87 19.10
C THR A 798 -3.71 11.09 18.17
N ALA A 799 -2.52 11.39 18.72
CA ALA A 799 -1.27 11.41 17.97
C ALA A 799 -0.79 10.00 17.59
N ASN A 800 -0.95 9.00 18.46
CA ASN A 800 -0.63 7.60 18.15
C ASN A 800 -1.64 6.98 17.19
N LEU A 801 -2.93 7.19 17.47
CA LEU A 801 -4.04 6.69 16.66
C LEU A 801 -5.05 7.81 16.42
N PRO A 802 -5.18 8.36 15.20
CA PRO A 802 -6.23 9.33 14.91
C PRO A 802 -7.62 8.73 15.12
N VAL A 803 -8.60 9.56 15.45
CA VAL A 803 -9.95 9.10 15.83
C VAL A 803 -10.76 8.48 14.69
N ASP A 804 -10.47 8.84 13.44
CA ASP A 804 -11.23 8.40 12.27
C ASP A 804 -10.44 8.51 10.95
N GLU A 805 -10.87 7.72 9.98
CA GLU A 805 -10.47 7.77 8.57
C GLU A 805 -11.71 7.57 7.69
N SER A 806 -12.55 8.60 7.60
CA SER A 806 -13.70 8.57 6.71
C SER A 806 -13.27 8.66 5.23
N PRO A 807 -14.10 8.16 4.29
CA PRO A 807 -13.85 8.27 2.86
C PRO A 807 -13.54 9.69 2.34
N SER A 808 -14.20 10.69 2.90
CA SER A 808 -14.02 12.11 2.57
C SER A 808 -12.87 12.79 3.33
N ALA A 809 -12.13 12.07 4.18
CA ALA A 809 -11.17 12.71 5.07
C ALA A 809 -10.07 13.41 4.26
N THR A 810 -9.95 14.73 4.46
CA THR A 810 -8.81 15.52 3.97
C THR A 810 -7.53 15.22 4.78
N HIS A 811 -7.68 14.48 5.88
CA HIS A 811 -6.63 14.05 6.78
C HIS A 811 -6.39 12.54 6.65
N GLY A 812 -5.20 12.16 6.22
CA GLY A 812 -4.83 10.75 6.21
C GLY A 812 -3.61 10.47 5.33
N PRO A 813 -3.12 9.22 5.37
CA PRO A 813 -1.97 8.78 4.60
C PRO A 813 -2.11 9.03 3.09
N THR A 814 -3.33 9.24 2.63
CA THR A 814 -3.65 9.33 1.21
C THR A 814 -4.29 10.67 0.83
N GLY A 815 -4.54 11.56 1.79
CA GLY A 815 -5.32 12.78 1.53
C GLY A 815 -6.73 12.50 0.99
N ALA A 816 -7.39 13.54 0.47
CA ALA A 816 -8.72 13.42 -0.13
C ALA A 816 -8.72 12.50 -1.38
N HIS A 817 -9.88 11.91 -1.68
CA HIS A 817 -10.12 11.07 -2.86
C HIS A 817 -9.28 9.79 -2.95
N ALA A 818 -8.95 9.22 -1.81
CA ALA A 818 -8.03 8.10 -1.71
C ALA A 818 -8.61 6.72 -2.04
N GLY A 819 -9.92 6.54 -1.94
CA GLY A 819 -10.59 5.23 -2.04
C GLY A 819 -10.37 4.29 -0.86
N SER A 820 -9.14 4.15 -0.37
CA SER A 820 -8.84 3.44 0.88
C SER A 820 -9.43 4.19 2.07
N SER A 821 -10.08 3.47 2.98
CA SER A 821 -10.63 4.06 4.21
C SER A 821 -10.68 3.02 5.33
N PHE A 822 -10.96 3.48 6.55
CA PHE A 822 -11.06 2.63 7.72
C PHE A 822 -9.80 1.77 8.00
N GLN A 823 -8.62 2.31 7.73
CA GLN A 823 -7.32 1.73 8.09
C GLN A 823 -6.94 1.96 9.56
N TYR A 824 -7.48 3.02 10.17
CA TYR A 824 -7.23 3.40 11.56
C TYR A 824 -8.41 4.24 12.11
N GLY A 825 -8.67 4.11 13.40
CA GLY A 825 -9.73 4.87 14.07
C GLY A 825 -10.00 4.35 15.48
N TRP A 826 -10.70 5.14 16.29
CA TRP A 826 -11.05 4.78 17.67
C TRP A 826 -12.30 3.89 17.72
N TRP A 827 -12.44 2.93 16.79
CA TRP A 827 -13.65 2.09 16.69
C TRP A 827 -13.73 1.07 17.81
N SER A 828 -12.63 0.34 18.06
CA SER A 828 -12.54 -0.63 19.16
C SER A 828 -12.78 0.05 20.51
N TYR A 829 -12.18 1.22 20.74
CA TYR A 829 -12.35 1.93 22.01
C TYR A 829 -13.81 2.32 22.25
N VAL A 830 -14.48 2.90 21.25
CA VAL A 830 -15.91 3.25 21.34
C VAL A 830 -16.75 1.99 21.53
N ASP A 831 -16.55 0.94 20.73
CA ASP A 831 -17.33 -0.29 20.83
C ASP A 831 -17.23 -0.92 22.23
N LYS A 832 -16.02 -1.05 22.77
CA LYS A 832 -15.78 -1.61 24.10
C LYS A 832 -16.36 -0.76 25.22
N ASP A 833 -16.19 0.56 25.16
CA ASP A 833 -16.72 1.45 26.19
C ASP A 833 -18.25 1.42 26.20
N ILE A 834 -18.88 1.50 25.03
CA ILE A 834 -20.33 1.44 24.87
C ILE A 834 -20.89 0.09 25.32
N ARG A 835 -20.27 -1.03 24.94
CA ARG A 835 -20.66 -2.36 25.45
C ARG A 835 -20.55 -2.46 26.97
N ALA A 836 -19.48 -1.92 27.56
CA ALA A 836 -19.32 -1.89 29.01
C ALA A 836 -20.42 -1.07 29.70
N VAL A 837 -20.80 0.09 29.13
CA VAL A 837 -21.91 0.93 29.63
C VAL A 837 -23.27 0.23 29.51
N LEU A 838 -23.47 -0.59 28.48
CA LEU A 838 -24.66 -1.43 28.30
C LEU A 838 -24.68 -2.64 29.25
N GLY A 839 -23.58 -2.91 29.96
CA GLY A 839 -23.41 -4.12 30.77
C GLY A 839 -23.20 -5.40 29.95
N GLU A 840 -22.81 -5.25 28.68
CA GLU A 840 -22.45 -6.38 27.82
C GLU A 840 -21.03 -6.87 28.16
N PRO A 841 -20.73 -8.18 28.00
CA PRO A 841 -19.38 -8.69 28.22
C PRO A 841 -18.36 -8.07 27.26
N VAL A 842 -17.20 -7.69 27.79
CA VAL A 842 -16.05 -7.18 27.03
C VAL A 842 -14.80 -7.91 27.48
N ARG A 843 -14.12 -8.60 26.56
CA ARG A 843 -12.78 -9.16 26.79
C ARG A 843 -11.76 -8.07 26.42
N GLY A 844 -10.70 -7.93 27.23
CA GLY A 844 -9.76 -6.81 27.09
C GLY A 844 -10.43 -5.43 27.22
N PRO A 845 -11.19 -5.15 28.31
CA PRO A 845 -11.89 -3.89 28.46
C PRO A 845 -10.91 -2.72 28.64
N LEU A 846 -11.39 -1.51 28.32
CA LEU A 846 -10.71 -0.29 28.72
C LEU A 846 -10.54 -0.25 30.25
N ALA A 847 -9.46 0.39 30.71
CA ALA A 847 -9.16 0.48 32.13
C ALA A 847 -10.26 1.19 32.93
N ARG A 848 -11.06 2.01 32.26
CA ARG A 848 -12.17 2.79 32.80
C ARG A 848 -13.29 2.83 31.78
N THR A 849 -14.50 3.07 32.26
CA THR A 849 -15.64 3.47 31.42
C THR A 849 -15.65 4.99 31.26
N TYR A 850 -15.79 5.48 30.03
CA TYR A 850 -15.63 6.89 29.66
C TYR A 850 -16.97 7.57 29.36
N CYS A 851 -17.81 6.96 28.53
CA CYS A 851 -19.09 7.53 28.10
C CYS A 851 -19.99 7.79 29.30
N GLY A 852 -20.33 9.07 29.51
CA GLY A 852 -21.13 9.50 30.67
C GLY A 852 -20.56 9.09 32.02
N GLY A 853 -19.25 8.82 32.12
CA GLY A 853 -18.61 8.27 33.32
C GLY A 853 -19.09 6.88 33.71
N GLY A 854 -19.51 6.06 32.74
CA GLY A 854 -20.02 4.69 32.96
C GLY A 854 -21.52 4.59 33.23
N SER A 855 -22.24 5.72 33.31
CA SER A 855 -23.70 5.73 33.50
C SER A 855 -24.42 5.66 32.16
N LEU A 856 -25.29 4.66 31.97
CA LEU A 856 -26.09 4.52 30.74
C LEU A 856 -26.90 5.78 30.41
N GLY A 857 -27.53 6.40 31.42
CA GLY A 857 -28.31 7.63 31.21
C GLY A 857 -27.44 8.82 30.80
N ALA A 858 -26.30 9.02 31.46
CA ALA A 858 -25.39 10.12 31.12
C ALA A 858 -24.70 9.89 29.76
N CYS A 859 -24.34 8.65 29.45
CA CYS A 859 -23.78 8.28 28.16
C CYS A 859 -24.79 8.56 27.04
N ARG A 860 -26.06 8.16 27.25
CA ARG A 860 -27.15 8.50 26.34
C ARG A 860 -27.29 10.00 26.13
N ASP A 861 -27.20 10.81 27.18
CA ASP A 861 -27.29 12.27 27.05
C ASP A 861 -26.13 12.86 26.24
N VAL A 862 -24.91 12.35 26.43
CA VAL A 862 -23.72 12.69 25.62
C VAL A 862 -23.94 12.35 24.14
N LEU A 863 -24.40 11.13 23.85
CA LEU A 863 -24.65 10.66 22.48
C LEU A 863 -25.77 11.46 21.79
N ILE A 864 -26.87 11.77 22.49
CA ILE A 864 -27.96 12.59 21.92
C ILE A 864 -27.50 14.02 21.68
N GLY A 865 -26.73 14.61 22.61
CA GLY A 865 -26.21 15.97 22.48
C GLY A 865 -25.33 16.12 21.23
N THR A 866 -24.36 15.23 21.07
CA THR A 866 -23.45 15.22 19.92
C THR A 866 -24.15 14.84 18.61
N LEU A 867 -25.12 13.92 18.64
CA LEU A 867 -25.91 13.55 17.46
C LEU A 867 -26.75 14.71 16.95
N LYS A 868 -27.32 15.51 17.87
CA LYS A 868 -28.08 16.73 17.52
C LYS A 868 -27.18 17.78 16.88
N GLU A 869 -25.99 18.00 17.43
CA GLU A 869 -25.00 18.92 16.85
C GLU A 869 -24.62 18.47 15.44
N ALA A 870 -24.27 17.19 15.26
CA ALA A 870 -23.92 16.61 13.98
C ALA A 870 -25.04 16.72 12.95
N SER A 871 -26.29 16.46 13.38
CA SER A 871 -27.48 16.56 12.52
C SER A 871 -27.73 17.98 12.01
N GLY A 872 -27.29 18.99 12.77
CA GLY A 872 -27.37 20.41 12.39
C GLY A 872 -26.34 20.84 11.35
N LYS A 873 -25.25 20.09 11.14
CA LYS A 873 -24.22 20.42 10.14
C LYS A 873 -24.72 20.17 8.73
N THR A 874 -24.61 21.19 7.88
CA THR A 874 -24.95 21.10 6.45
C THR A 874 -23.94 20.23 5.69
N ALA A 875 -24.32 19.74 4.50
CA ALA A 875 -23.39 19.00 3.65
C ALA A 875 -22.13 19.81 3.32
N ALA A 876 -22.23 21.14 3.16
CA ALA A 876 -21.07 21.99 2.88
C ALA A 876 -20.14 22.16 4.10
N GLU A 877 -20.64 22.01 5.32
CA GLU A 877 -19.79 22.03 6.53
C GLU A 877 -19.07 20.70 6.75
N VAL A 878 -19.70 19.58 6.38
CA VAL A 878 -19.10 18.24 6.47
C VAL A 878 -18.14 17.99 5.31
N TYR A 879 -18.50 18.47 4.11
CA TYR A 879 -17.74 18.33 2.87
C TYR A 879 -17.42 19.73 2.32
N PRO A 880 -16.40 20.43 2.83
CA PRO A 880 -16.11 21.84 2.50
C PRO A 880 -15.66 22.10 1.06
N GLY A 881 -15.43 21.06 0.26
CA GLY A 881 -14.89 21.18 -1.10
C GLY A 881 -13.38 21.36 -1.13
N ASP A 882 -12.80 21.19 -2.31
CA ASP A 882 -11.37 21.30 -2.60
C ASP A 882 -11.15 21.72 -4.07
N ASP A 883 -9.92 21.62 -4.57
CA ASP A 883 -9.59 21.94 -5.97
C ASP A 883 -10.31 21.04 -6.99
N GLN A 884 -10.94 19.97 -6.53
CA GLN A 884 -11.51 18.89 -7.30
C GLN A 884 -13.04 18.79 -7.17
N CYS A 885 -13.62 19.27 -6.06
CA CYS A 885 -15.01 19.10 -5.69
C CYS A 885 -15.61 20.39 -5.11
N SER A 886 -16.87 20.66 -5.47
CA SER A 886 -17.62 21.76 -4.87
C SER A 886 -18.02 21.43 -3.43
N ALA A 887 -18.10 22.46 -2.57
CA ALA A 887 -18.61 22.30 -1.22
C ALA A 887 -20.02 21.69 -1.21
N GLY A 888 -20.23 20.69 -0.35
CA GLY A 888 -21.49 19.93 -0.23
C GLY A 888 -21.68 18.79 -1.23
N ASP A 889 -20.75 18.59 -2.16
CA ASP A 889 -20.77 17.44 -3.06
C ASP A 889 -20.19 16.20 -2.36
N GLN A 890 -21.06 15.52 -1.60
CA GLN A 890 -20.70 14.35 -0.79
C GLN A 890 -20.12 13.19 -1.62
N TRP A 891 -20.72 12.88 -2.77
CA TRP A 891 -20.21 11.79 -3.61
C TRP A 891 -18.84 12.14 -4.17
N CYS A 892 -18.65 13.39 -4.62
CA CYS A 892 -17.36 13.85 -5.09
C CYS A 892 -16.31 13.81 -3.98
N ALA A 893 -16.65 14.23 -2.76
CA ALA A 893 -15.74 14.18 -1.62
C ALA A 893 -15.18 12.77 -1.37
N ASP A 894 -16.04 11.74 -1.44
CA ASP A 894 -15.65 10.34 -1.22
C ASP A 894 -15.00 9.66 -2.44
N SER A 895 -15.29 10.15 -3.64
CA SER A 895 -14.86 9.51 -4.89
C SER A 895 -13.35 9.32 -5.00
N ILE A 896 -12.92 8.36 -5.81
CA ILE A 896 -11.51 8.02 -5.97
C ILE A 896 -10.92 8.78 -7.16
N ALA A 897 -9.82 9.50 -6.91
CA ALA A 897 -9.04 10.18 -7.94
C ALA A 897 -7.63 9.56 -8.00
N GLN A 898 -7.23 9.11 -9.19
CA GLN A 898 -5.89 8.57 -9.41
C GLN A 898 -4.85 9.69 -9.27
N ARG A 899 -3.84 9.50 -8.41
CA ARG A 899 -2.80 10.51 -8.19
C ARG A 899 -1.77 10.50 -9.34
N PRO A 900 -1.60 11.61 -10.06
CA PRO A 900 -0.64 11.68 -11.16
C PRO A 900 0.81 11.57 -10.65
N LEU A 901 1.51 10.56 -11.16
CA LEU A 901 2.97 10.43 -11.11
C LEU A 901 3.61 10.72 -12.48
N GLY A 902 2.80 10.73 -13.54
CA GLY A 902 3.15 11.18 -14.90
C GLY A 902 2.21 12.27 -15.42
N GLY A 903 2.32 12.56 -16.72
CA GLY A 903 1.57 13.62 -17.41
C GLY A 903 0.13 13.24 -17.80
N ILE A 904 -0.29 12.00 -17.58
CA ILE A 904 -1.63 11.50 -17.93
C ILE A 904 -2.58 11.60 -16.74
N LYS A 905 -3.77 12.16 -16.98
CA LYS A 905 -4.87 12.17 -16.03
C LYS A 905 -5.85 11.04 -16.35
N HIS A 906 -6.43 10.45 -15.31
CA HIS A 906 -7.48 9.43 -15.45
C HIS A 906 -8.82 9.88 -14.90
N GLY A 907 -9.87 9.15 -15.31
CA GLY A 907 -11.21 9.29 -14.77
C GLY A 907 -11.28 9.07 -13.26
N ARG A 908 -12.25 9.73 -12.64
CA ARG A 908 -12.65 9.53 -11.24
C ARG A 908 -13.72 8.45 -11.18
N ILE A 909 -13.67 7.63 -10.14
CA ILE A 909 -14.64 6.54 -9.91
C ILE A 909 -15.34 6.72 -8.55
N GLY A 910 -16.49 6.06 -8.37
CA GLY A 910 -17.19 6.05 -7.08
C GLY A 910 -16.34 5.42 -5.98
N TRP A 911 -16.59 5.80 -4.73
CA TRP A 911 -15.89 5.23 -3.59
C TRP A 911 -16.10 3.72 -3.49
N GLN A 912 -15.00 3.02 -3.26
CA GLN A 912 -14.94 1.62 -2.90
C GLN A 912 -13.62 1.39 -2.17
N ASN A 913 -13.68 0.79 -0.99
CA ASN A 913 -12.51 0.40 -0.21
C ASN A 913 -11.94 -0.90 -0.79
N ARG A 914 -11.41 -0.81 -2.02
CA ARG A 914 -11.01 -1.96 -2.82
C ARG A 914 -9.52 -1.87 -3.21
N PRO A 915 -8.78 -2.99 -3.15
CA PRO A 915 -7.41 -3.08 -3.65
C PRO A 915 -7.20 -2.72 -5.11
N THR A 916 -6.00 -2.21 -5.40
CA THR A 916 -5.61 -1.70 -6.73
C THR A 916 -4.91 -2.72 -7.62
N PHE A 917 -4.55 -3.88 -7.09
CA PHE A 917 -4.40 -5.12 -7.86
C PHE A 917 -5.32 -6.16 -7.23
N GLN A 918 -6.04 -6.93 -8.04
CA GLN A 918 -6.82 -8.06 -7.52
C GLN A 918 -6.70 -9.29 -8.39
N GLN A 919 -6.66 -10.44 -7.74
CA GLN A 919 -6.62 -11.74 -8.36
C GLN A 919 -7.78 -12.60 -7.84
N VAL A 920 -8.43 -13.34 -8.72
CA VAL A 920 -9.43 -14.36 -8.38
C VAL A 920 -8.90 -15.68 -8.90
N VAL A 921 -8.72 -16.66 -8.02
CA VAL A 921 -7.99 -17.88 -8.35
C VAL A 921 -8.73 -19.13 -7.89
N GLU A 922 -8.65 -20.15 -8.73
CA GLU A 922 -9.04 -21.52 -8.44
C GLU A 922 -8.27 -22.42 -9.41
N TYR A 923 -7.57 -23.43 -8.91
CA TYR A 923 -6.89 -24.41 -9.75
C TYR A 923 -7.69 -25.70 -9.78
N THR A 924 -7.87 -26.27 -10.98
CA THR A 924 -8.61 -27.52 -11.17
C THR A 924 -7.70 -28.74 -11.29
N SER A 925 -6.39 -28.51 -11.38
CA SER A 925 -5.38 -29.54 -11.57
C SER A 925 -4.04 -29.13 -10.95
N HIS A 926 -3.12 -30.08 -10.89
CA HIS A 926 -1.76 -29.89 -10.37
C HIS A 926 -0.81 -30.73 -11.22
N ARG A 927 0.44 -30.30 -11.35
CA ARG A 927 1.48 -31.07 -12.06
C ARG A 927 1.99 -32.29 -11.30
#